data_AF-L1LAK0-F1
#
_entry.id   AF-L1LAK0-F1
#
_cell.length_a   1.000
_cell.length_b   1.000
_cell.length_c   1.000
_cell.angle_alpha   90.00
_cell.angle_beta   90.00
_cell.angle_gamma   90.00
#
_symmetry.space_group_name_H-M   'P 1'
#
loop_
_entity.id
_entity.type
_entity.pdbx_description
1 polymer ?
#
loop_
_entity_poly.entity_id
_entity_poly.type
_entity_poly.pdbx_seq_one_letter_code
_entity_poly.pdbx_strand_id
1 'polypeptide(L)'
;MSRVVDLNIDPDKWNTQTSNKIHGSRYEHAFEGYIKYEYYISSSNSLFKLASLEYNGHKLKFPSPTTLILKFYTYFTNNNILLAIQIRGGKNIYFTNPDTGKDINGDTKFDEFITTNNTPLNESTDIKEILDNVVKNKGLDYEGLSDDIKKKLWKANAITFDISQKPIKSKEKHVTYKSYITDVEVTVIDSGKIANTYPKVQHKASTPFYIRGLKDAGRKDVNIYNGFPNDPLDNFTVYYATSDSSYNDPLLVVVTTQDISSTDQRFIKSQYYISKNQGSTEWDIRRIEYPGIDDSELKEILTSIARHSKLYINKVNDSGDLQKKLTDITEGLIIDFSLATGDSGTYDSGNGKKVLYKRTKYDGYSSICHADTFTSFSIKDIKVTSDVSVSGVTLPTGTILSRLRVFYYGTDKTEYPLMVYFKYVSAGKKMWIRRYYGDTIWQESTDHSPTSDLDYPAIKKVIEQLNIPRITIDLSQTGEYIPTGNILKLKVDKSGVSGSGFYKFAQTAPRDLGFKIKGVTHKGNTLNGIKSNDHLDRITAYYEGQDPKNKENLLMIELLKKRGNSNMYVYYCREDKESGWIVIPRQTEKLDGIPLTSKLKELKEKLDAKKKKTKQAEGGDKGGTEPNGETGKGAGGVDKGDNKGQESAGGGSAGNEARNSDYVDAEAQPDAATLQSSSNSGAIAGGVLGAIVCIVLLALLIKKVGPSVRAHFETRNPPL
;
A
#
# COMPACT_ATOMS: atom_id res chain seq x y z
N MET A 1 3.05 21.80 14.95
CA MET A 1 2.40 20.79 14.10
C MET A 1 1.89 21.49 12.85
N SER A 2 2.14 20.95 11.65
CA SER A 2 1.53 21.47 10.42
C SER A 2 0.03 21.21 10.43
N ARG A 3 -0.76 22.16 9.93
CA ARG A 3 -2.22 22.03 9.85
C ARG A 3 -2.60 21.11 8.71
N VAL A 4 -3.60 20.26 8.91
CA VAL A 4 -4.19 19.41 7.88
C VAL A 4 -5.43 20.12 7.33
N VAL A 5 -5.56 20.25 6.01
CA VAL A 5 -6.58 21.08 5.35
C VAL A 5 -7.30 20.29 4.27
N ASP A 6 -8.62 20.32 4.28
CA ASP A 6 -9.46 19.97 3.13
C ASP A 6 -9.71 21.23 2.30
N LEU A 7 -9.24 21.24 1.05
CA LEU A 7 -9.23 22.41 0.18
C LEU A 7 -10.29 22.27 -0.90
N ASN A 8 -11.30 23.14 -0.89
CA ASN A 8 -12.25 23.30 -1.99
C ASN A 8 -11.75 24.32 -3.02
N ILE A 9 -11.42 23.85 -4.22
CA ILE A 9 -10.82 24.65 -5.29
C ILE A 9 -11.83 25.15 -6.31
N ASP A 10 -13.12 25.03 -6.04
CA ASP A 10 -14.18 25.61 -6.85
C ASP A 10 -13.97 27.14 -6.98
N PRO A 11 -13.95 27.70 -8.21
CA PRO A 11 -13.85 29.12 -8.48
C PRO A 11 -14.82 30.01 -7.70
N ASP A 12 -15.97 29.49 -7.23
CA ASP A 12 -16.95 30.24 -6.44
C ASP A 12 -16.72 30.11 -4.92
N LYS A 13 -15.78 29.26 -4.49
CA LYS A 13 -15.49 28.96 -3.07
C LYS A 13 -14.09 29.37 -2.62
N TRP A 14 -13.28 29.98 -3.49
CA TRP A 14 -11.89 30.33 -3.21
C TRP A 14 -11.68 31.14 -1.92
N ASN A 15 -12.62 32.02 -1.56
CA ASN A 15 -12.54 32.89 -0.39
C ASN A 15 -13.33 32.37 0.84
N THR A 16 -14.01 31.23 0.74
CA THR A 16 -14.89 30.73 1.81
C THR A 16 -14.19 29.86 2.87
N GLN A 17 -12.90 29.56 2.69
CA GLN A 17 -12.14 28.63 3.54
C GLN A 17 -11.50 29.25 4.80
N THR A 18 -11.99 30.41 5.23
CA THR A 18 -11.43 31.18 6.34
C THR A 18 -11.48 30.44 7.68
N SER A 19 -12.42 29.52 7.86
CA SER A 19 -12.56 28.68 9.06
C SER A 19 -11.28 27.86 9.36
N ASN A 20 -10.53 27.48 8.33
CA ASN A 20 -9.27 26.72 8.46
C ASN A 20 -8.01 27.63 8.51
N LYS A 21 -8.19 28.96 8.52
CA LYS A 21 -7.14 29.98 8.32
C LYS A 21 -6.40 29.87 6.99
N ILE A 22 -7.07 29.30 5.98
CA ILE A 22 -6.60 29.29 4.61
C ILE A 22 -7.25 30.47 3.90
N HIS A 23 -6.41 31.29 3.30
CA HIS A 23 -6.80 32.45 2.52
C HIS A 23 -6.66 32.06 1.05
N GLY A 24 -7.72 32.31 0.29
CA GLY A 24 -7.64 32.34 -1.15
C GLY A 24 -7.35 33.76 -1.63
N SER A 25 -6.63 33.89 -2.73
CA SER A 25 -6.51 35.11 -3.53
C SER A 25 -6.82 34.78 -4.99
N ARG A 26 -7.64 35.60 -5.65
CA ARG A 26 -7.98 35.49 -7.07
C ARG A 26 -7.19 36.49 -7.89
N TYR A 27 -6.63 36.06 -9.02
CA TYR A 27 -5.90 36.89 -9.95
C TYR A 27 -6.45 36.69 -11.37
N GLU A 28 -7.30 37.60 -11.83
CA GLU A 28 -7.98 37.56 -13.13
C GLU A 28 -7.07 37.96 -14.31
N HIS A 29 -5.94 38.61 -14.00
CA HIS A 29 -4.97 39.09 -14.98
C HIS A 29 -3.56 38.57 -14.70
N ALA A 30 -3.44 37.44 -13.98
CA ALA A 30 -2.13 36.81 -13.80
C ALA A 30 -1.54 36.44 -15.16
N PHE A 31 -2.37 35.95 -16.07
CA PHE A 31 -2.06 35.62 -17.46
C PHE A 31 -3.30 35.91 -18.30
N GLU A 32 -3.16 36.56 -19.45
CA GLU A 32 -4.29 36.82 -20.34
C GLU A 32 -5.02 35.51 -20.70
N GLY A 33 -6.35 35.47 -20.48
CA GLY A 33 -7.21 34.32 -20.75
C GLY A 33 -7.37 33.31 -19.60
N TYR A 34 -6.63 33.47 -18.49
CA TYR A 34 -6.64 32.52 -17.38
C TYR A 34 -6.83 33.19 -16.03
N ILE A 35 -7.53 32.48 -15.14
CA ILE A 35 -7.74 32.88 -13.76
C ILE A 35 -6.88 32.00 -12.86
N LYS A 36 -6.03 32.64 -12.05
CA LYS A 36 -5.22 31.97 -11.04
C LYS A 36 -5.86 32.16 -9.66
N TYR A 37 -5.99 31.07 -8.91
CA TYR A 37 -6.31 31.12 -7.49
C TYR A 37 -5.10 30.66 -6.68
N GLU A 38 -4.75 31.39 -5.62
CA GLU A 38 -3.67 31.07 -4.70
C GLU A 38 -4.24 30.81 -3.31
N TYR A 39 -3.83 29.71 -2.67
CA TYR A 39 -4.25 29.31 -1.34
C TYR A 39 -3.04 29.23 -0.40
N TYR A 40 -3.11 29.91 0.74
CA TYR A 40 -2.02 30.01 1.71
C TYR A 40 -2.51 30.30 3.14
N ILE A 41 -1.65 30.13 4.14
CA ILE A 41 -1.92 30.56 5.52
C ILE A 41 -1.36 31.98 5.73
N SER A 42 -2.15 32.90 6.31
CA SER A 42 -1.82 34.34 6.44
C SER A 42 -0.45 34.67 7.05
N SER A 43 0.08 33.84 7.94
CA SER A 43 1.43 34.03 8.45
C SER A 43 2.43 33.65 7.35
N SER A 44 3.20 34.63 6.85
CA SER A 44 4.27 34.42 5.88
C SER A 44 5.15 33.24 6.32
N ASN A 45 5.20 32.18 5.51
CA ASN A 45 5.95 30.94 5.75
C ASN A 45 5.29 29.84 6.59
N SER A 46 4.01 29.96 6.96
CA SER A 46 3.31 28.81 7.52
C SER A 46 3.08 27.74 6.46
N LEU A 47 3.36 26.50 6.86
CA LEU A 47 3.18 25.32 6.03
C LEU A 47 1.93 24.52 6.46
N PHE A 48 1.25 23.92 5.49
CA PHE A 48 0.11 23.03 5.73
C PHE A 48 0.24 21.72 4.96
N LYS A 49 -0.56 20.72 5.34
CA LYS A 49 -0.69 19.42 4.68
C LYS A 49 -2.08 19.35 4.07
N LEU A 50 -2.17 18.99 2.79
CA LEU A 50 -3.46 18.79 2.10
C LEU A 50 -4.02 17.40 2.45
N ALA A 51 -5.16 17.35 3.14
CA ALA A 51 -5.90 16.11 3.40
C ALA A 51 -6.71 15.67 2.19
N SER A 52 -7.49 16.59 1.62
CA SER A 52 -8.24 16.32 0.40
C SER A 52 -8.50 17.57 -0.44
N LEU A 53 -8.91 17.34 -1.68
CA LEU A 53 -9.21 18.35 -2.67
C LEU A 53 -10.67 18.17 -3.11
N GLU A 54 -11.46 19.24 -3.12
CA GLU A 54 -12.87 19.22 -3.53
C GLU A 54 -13.11 20.21 -4.67
N TYR A 55 -14.02 19.88 -5.59
CA TYR A 55 -14.44 20.74 -6.69
C TYR A 55 -15.89 20.40 -7.06
N ASN A 56 -16.76 21.42 -7.22
CA ASN A 56 -18.20 21.25 -7.46
C ASN A 56 -18.89 20.26 -6.50
N GLY A 57 -18.50 20.28 -5.21
CA GLY A 57 -19.05 19.37 -4.19
C GLY A 57 -18.55 17.92 -4.26
N HIS A 58 -17.65 17.60 -5.19
CA HIS A 58 -17.04 16.28 -5.30
C HIS A 58 -15.61 16.27 -4.74
N LYS A 59 -15.31 15.27 -3.91
CA LYS A 59 -13.94 15.00 -3.45
C LYS A 59 -13.15 14.32 -4.56
N LEU A 60 -12.08 14.97 -5.01
CA LEU A 60 -11.26 14.52 -6.13
C LEU A 60 -10.29 13.41 -5.72
N LYS A 61 -10.05 12.45 -6.63
CA LYS A 61 -8.95 11.47 -6.53
C LYS A 61 -7.60 12.14 -6.82
N PHE A 62 -7.23 13.08 -5.96
CA PHE A 62 -5.99 13.83 -6.06
C PHE A 62 -4.87 13.13 -5.25
N PRO A 63 -3.68 12.89 -5.82
CA PRO A 63 -2.56 12.33 -5.08
C PRO A 63 -2.12 13.32 -4.00
N SER A 64 -2.41 13.01 -2.74
CA SER A 64 -2.04 13.88 -1.61
C SER A 64 -0.51 14.04 -1.57
N PRO A 65 0.01 15.28 -1.75
CA PRO A 65 1.44 15.52 -1.75
C PRO A 65 2.03 15.16 -0.39
N THR A 66 3.16 14.45 -0.39
CA THR A 66 3.87 14.10 0.84
C THR A 66 4.65 15.29 1.42
N THR A 67 4.80 16.36 0.63
CA THR A 67 5.53 17.56 1.04
C THR A 67 4.60 18.55 1.74
N LEU A 68 5.16 19.28 2.70
CA LEU A 68 4.47 20.41 3.31
C LEU A 68 4.29 21.54 2.28
N ILE A 69 3.09 22.07 2.22
CA ILE A 69 2.64 23.06 1.25
C ILE A 69 2.81 24.46 1.85
N LEU A 70 3.54 25.30 1.14
CA LEU A 70 3.64 26.73 1.41
C LEU A 70 2.53 27.50 0.69
N LYS A 71 2.34 27.19 -0.60
CA LYS A 71 1.27 27.76 -1.44
C LYS A 71 0.70 26.69 -2.36
N PHE A 72 -0.60 26.73 -2.57
CA PHE A 72 -1.31 25.90 -3.54
C PHE A 72 -1.94 26.81 -4.57
N TYR A 73 -1.77 26.50 -5.85
CA TYR A 73 -2.33 27.30 -6.94
C TYR A 73 -3.20 26.45 -7.83
N THR A 74 -4.29 27.02 -8.30
CA THR A 74 -5.11 26.44 -9.36
C THR A 74 -5.27 27.41 -10.51
N TYR A 75 -5.32 26.85 -11.71
CA TYR A 75 -5.38 27.61 -12.96
C TYR A 75 -6.61 27.18 -13.73
N PHE A 76 -7.46 28.17 -14.05
CA PHE A 76 -8.72 27.98 -14.73
C PHE A 76 -8.79 28.82 -16.02
N THR A 77 -9.60 28.37 -16.97
CA THR A 77 -10.07 29.26 -18.05
C THR A 77 -11.09 30.26 -17.51
N ASN A 78 -11.42 31.28 -18.30
CA ASN A 78 -12.52 32.21 -17.98
C ASN A 78 -13.91 31.54 -17.86
N ASN A 79 -14.05 30.32 -18.41
CA ASN A 79 -15.27 29.50 -18.30
C ASN A 79 -15.17 28.48 -17.16
N ASN A 80 -14.30 28.70 -16.17
CA ASN A 80 -14.12 27.87 -14.99
C ASN A 80 -13.70 26.41 -15.27
N ILE A 81 -13.01 26.14 -16.39
CA ILE A 81 -12.43 24.82 -16.67
C ILE A 81 -11.08 24.71 -15.96
N LEU A 82 -10.91 23.71 -15.08
CA LEU A 82 -9.64 23.46 -14.38
C LEU A 82 -8.60 22.90 -15.36
N LEU A 83 -7.47 23.59 -15.48
CA LEU A 83 -6.38 23.23 -16.39
C LEU A 83 -5.22 22.60 -15.65
N ALA A 84 -4.76 23.25 -14.58
CA ALA A 84 -3.58 22.81 -13.84
C ALA A 84 -3.66 23.17 -12.36
N ILE A 85 -2.84 22.47 -11.58
CA ILE A 85 -2.60 22.71 -10.16
C ILE A 85 -1.10 22.79 -9.95
N GLN A 86 -0.65 23.76 -9.15
CA GLN A 86 0.74 23.86 -8.72
C GLN A 86 0.80 23.84 -7.19
N ILE A 87 1.72 23.04 -6.66
CA ILE A 87 2.00 22.95 -5.24
C ILE A 87 3.43 23.43 -5.02
N ARG A 88 3.55 24.52 -4.26
CA ARG A 88 4.84 25.10 -3.87
C ARG A 88 5.10 24.80 -2.42
N GLY A 89 6.24 24.18 -2.13
CA GLY A 89 6.69 23.83 -0.78
C GLY A 89 8.17 23.51 -0.76
N GLY A 90 8.57 22.42 -0.11
CA GLY A 90 9.94 21.90 -0.22
C GLY A 90 10.27 21.37 -1.63
N LYS A 91 9.24 21.10 -2.42
CA LYS A 91 9.32 20.78 -3.86
C LYS A 91 8.27 21.57 -4.62
N ASN A 92 8.49 21.74 -5.91
CA ASN A 92 7.49 22.28 -6.83
C ASN A 92 6.88 21.13 -7.61
N ILE A 93 5.60 20.85 -7.34
CA ILE A 93 4.87 19.74 -7.96
C ILE A 93 3.74 20.34 -8.79
N TYR A 94 3.55 19.83 -9.98
CA TYR A 94 2.55 20.30 -10.93
C TYR A 94 1.65 19.15 -11.34
N PHE A 95 0.39 19.46 -11.56
CA PHE A 95 -0.61 18.53 -12.05
C PHE A 95 -1.38 19.20 -13.18
N THR A 96 -1.71 18.43 -14.21
CA THR A 96 -2.55 18.89 -15.31
C THR A 96 -3.81 18.04 -15.44
N ASN A 97 -4.89 18.66 -15.90
CA ASN A 97 -6.10 17.96 -16.28
C ASN A 97 -5.86 17.24 -17.61
N PRO A 98 -5.94 15.89 -17.67
CA PRO A 98 -5.66 15.14 -18.88
C PRO A 98 -6.79 15.21 -19.92
N ASP A 99 -7.98 15.68 -19.53
CA ASP A 99 -9.13 15.80 -20.43
C ASP A 99 -9.98 17.03 -20.06
N THR A 100 -9.62 18.19 -20.61
CA THR A 100 -10.38 19.44 -20.37
C THR A 100 -11.73 19.48 -21.08
N GLY A 101 -12.05 18.46 -21.88
CA GLY A 101 -13.37 18.30 -22.51
C GLY A 101 -14.40 17.61 -21.60
N LYS A 102 -13.98 17.10 -20.44
CA LYS A 102 -14.86 16.45 -19.47
C LYS A 102 -14.94 17.26 -18.18
N ASP A 103 -16.10 17.23 -17.55
CA ASP A 103 -16.29 17.81 -16.22
C ASP A 103 -15.40 17.09 -15.19
N ILE A 104 -14.80 17.88 -14.30
CA ILE A 104 -14.02 17.36 -13.18
C ILE A 104 -14.97 16.73 -12.15
N ASN A 105 -14.70 15.49 -11.76
CA ASN A 105 -15.46 14.77 -10.75
C ASN A 105 -14.54 13.90 -9.88
N GLY A 106 -15.11 13.11 -8.97
CA GLY A 106 -14.36 12.25 -8.06
C GLY A 106 -13.47 11.20 -8.73
N ASP A 107 -13.69 10.87 -10.00
CA ASP A 107 -12.92 9.90 -10.77
C ASP A 107 -11.83 10.53 -11.65
N THR A 108 -11.78 11.86 -11.75
CA THR A 108 -10.75 12.55 -12.52
C THR A 108 -9.36 12.25 -11.97
N LYS A 109 -8.47 11.81 -12.86
CA LYS A 109 -7.05 11.60 -12.59
C LYS A 109 -6.27 12.78 -13.14
N PHE A 110 -5.18 13.16 -12.49
CA PHE A 110 -4.32 14.24 -12.94
C PHE A 110 -2.96 13.70 -13.33
N ASP A 111 -2.35 14.33 -14.34
CA ASP A 111 -0.98 14.01 -14.77
C ASP A 111 0.01 14.83 -13.96
N GLU A 112 0.79 14.16 -13.10
CA GLU A 112 1.81 14.75 -12.25
C GLU A 112 3.14 14.92 -12.99
N PHE A 113 3.78 16.09 -12.81
CA PHE A 113 5.19 16.26 -13.15
C PHE A 113 5.90 17.16 -12.14
N ILE A 114 7.23 17.04 -12.09
CA ILE A 114 8.13 17.82 -11.25
C ILE A 114 9.18 18.43 -12.16
N THR A 115 9.61 19.66 -11.86
CA THR A 115 10.65 20.30 -12.63
C THR A 115 12.04 19.75 -12.35
N THR A 116 12.89 19.80 -13.36
CA THR A 116 14.32 19.53 -13.27
C THR A 116 14.96 20.46 -12.23
N ASN A 117 15.78 19.90 -11.34
CA ASN A 117 16.39 20.60 -10.21
C ASN A 117 15.39 21.23 -9.22
N ASN A 118 14.10 20.88 -9.31
CA ASN A 118 13.06 21.35 -8.41
C ASN A 118 12.86 22.89 -8.48
N THR A 119 13.34 23.53 -9.54
CA THR A 119 13.22 24.99 -9.77
C THR A 119 11.77 25.34 -10.12
N PRO A 120 11.15 26.34 -9.46
CA PRO A 120 9.80 26.78 -9.84
C PRO A 120 9.75 27.23 -11.31
N LEU A 121 8.67 26.87 -12.00
CA LEU A 121 8.37 27.41 -13.32
C LEU A 121 8.06 28.90 -13.21
N ASN A 122 8.52 29.70 -14.17
CA ASN A 122 8.17 31.10 -14.26
C ASN A 122 6.67 31.21 -14.56
N GLU A 123 5.93 31.87 -13.66
CA GLU A 123 4.47 31.97 -13.82
C GLU A 123 4.08 32.67 -15.12
N SER A 124 4.75 33.77 -15.48
CA SER A 124 4.36 34.61 -16.63
C SER A 124 4.65 33.98 -17.99
N THR A 125 5.65 33.11 -18.10
CA THR A 125 6.05 32.48 -19.36
C THR A 125 5.74 30.98 -19.37
N ASP A 126 6.28 30.26 -18.40
CA ASP A 126 6.33 28.80 -18.42
C ASP A 126 4.96 28.18 -18.12
N ILE A 127 4.30 28.68 -17.07
CA ILE A 127 2.96 28.19 -16.72
C ILE A 127 1.97 28.55 -17.80
N LYS A 128 2.02 29.78 -18.31
CA LYS A 128 1.12 30.21 -19.39
C LYS A 128 1.22 29.28 -20.60
N GLU A 129 2.43 28.95 -21.04
CA GLU A 129 2.64 28.04 -22.17
C GLU A 129 2.04 26.65 -21.93
N ILE A 130 2.23 26.11 -20.72
CA ILE A 130 1.62 24.83 -20.30
C ILE A 130 0.09 24.92 -20.33
N LEU A 131 -0.50 26.01 -19.84
CA LEU A 131 -1.96 26.22 -19.87
C LEU A 131 -2.49 26.32 -21.30
N ASP A 132 -1.82 27.08 -22.17
CA ASP A 132 -2.16 27.21 -23.59
C ASP A 132 -2.12 25.84 -24.28
N ASN A 133 -1.10 25.03 -23.98
CA ASN A 133 -0.96 23.67 -24.49
C ASN A 133 -2.10 22.75 -24.02
N VAL A 134 -2.43 22.77 -22.73
CA VAL A 134 -3.53 21.98 -22.15
C VAL A 134 -4.88 22.35 -22.73
N VAL A 135 -5.16 23.65 -22.93
CA VAL A 135 -6.40 24.10 -23.58
C VAL A 135 -6.47 23.63 -25.02
N LYS A 136 -5.41 23.85 -25.80
CA LYS A 136 -5.35 23.54 -27.23
C LYS A 136 -5.53 22.04 -27.49
N ASN A 137 -4.86 21.21 -26.70
CA ASN A 137 -4.78 19.76 -26.93
C ASN A 137 -5.74 18.95 -26.05
N LYS A 138 -6.57 19.64 -25.26
CA LYS A 138 -7.46 19.05 -24.24
C LYS A 138 -6.75 18.22 -23.16
N GLY A 139 -5.46 18.46 -22.95
CA GLY A 139 -4.58 17.73 -22.03
C GLY A 139 -3.13 18.16 -22.29
N LEU A 140 -2.22 17.82 -21.39
CA LEU A 140 -0.81 18.20 -21.55
C LEU A 140 -0.16 17.37 -22.67
N ASP A 141 0.11 18.01 -23.79
CA ASP A 141 0.90 17.47 -24.90
C ASP A 141 2.33 17.99 -24.82
N TYR A 142 3.22 17.14 -24.31
CA TYR A 142 4.63 17.48 -24.15
C TYR A 142 5.32 17.84 -25.46
N GLU A 143 4.90 17.26 -26.60
CA GLU A 143 5.54 17.54 -27.90
C GLU A 143 5.21 18.94 -28.41
N GLY A 144 4.02 19.45 -28.09
CA GLY A 144 3.58 20.80 -28.41
C GLY A 144 4.17 21.91 -27.53
N LEU A 145 5.04 21.60 -26.56
CA LEU A 145 5.75 22.58 -25.73
C LEU A 145 7.03 23.09 -26.40
N SER A 146 7.47 24.29 -26.02
CA SER A 146 8.75 24.88 -26.39
C SER A 146 9.91 24.12 -25.75
N ASP A 147 11.08 24.18 -26.38
CA ASP A 147 12.28 23.50 -25.91
C ASP A 147 12.72 23.96 -24.51
N ASP A 148 12.46 25.23 -24.17
CA ASP A 148 12.78 25.79 -22.86
C ASP A 148 11.93 25.16 -21.74
N ILE A 149 10.64 24.90 -21.99
CA ILE A 149 9.76 24.22 -21.03
C ILE A 149 10.09 22.75 -20.95
N LYS A 150 10.25 22.10 -22.10
CA LYS A 150 10.69 20.70 -22.20
C LYS A 150 11.94 20.42 -21.34
N LYS A 151 12.97 21.27 -21.42
CA LYS A 151 14.18 21.18 -20.57
C LYS A 151 13.92 21.29 -19.07
N LYS A 152 12.90 22.04 -18.67
CA LYS A 152 12.47 22.19 -17.27
C LYS A 152 11.62 21.01 -16.78
N LEU A 153 10.97 20.26 -17.67
CA LEU A 153 10.10 19.12 -17.30
C LEU A 153 10.84 17.78 -17.36
N TRP A 154 11.79 17.64 -18.28
CA TRP A 154 12.54 16.40 -18.46
C TRP A 154 13.90 16.46 -17.76
N LYS A 155 14.32 15.31 -17.22
CA LYS A 155 15.69 15.16 -16.69
C LYS A 155 16.68 15.60 -17.78
N ALA A 156 17.74 16.31 -17.38
CA ALA A 156 18.68 16.91 -18.34
C ALA A 156 19.31 15.90 -19.32
N ASN A 157 19.39 14.63 -18.93
CA ASN A 157 19.90 13.50 -19.70
C ASN A 157 18.79 12.56 -20.21
N ALA A 158 17.55 13.02 -20.31
CA ALA A 158 16.46 12.26 -20.92
C ALA A 158 16.64 12.21 -22.45
N ILE A 159 16.45 11.06 -23.08
CA ILE A 159 16.67 10.87 -24.51
C ILE A 159 15.45 10.20 -25.16
N THR A 160 15.03 10.74 -26.30
CA THR A 160 14.21 10.04 -27.29
C THR A 160 15.13 9.56 -28.40
N PHE A 161 15.34 8.25 -28.47
CA PHE A 161 16.25 7.67 -29.47
C PHE A 161 15.57 7.63 -30.83
N ASP A 162 16.30 8.05 -31.87
CA ASP A 162 15.83 8.04 -33.25
C ASP A 162 16.59 6.97 -34.03
N ILE A 163 15.99 5.79 -34.21
CA ILE A 163 16.65 4.69 -34.92
C ILE A 163 16.56 4.84 -36.45
N SER A 164 15.91 5.91 -36.96
CA SER A 164 16.04 6.30 -38.37
C SER A 164 17.41 6.90 -38.69
N GLN A 165 18.20 7.26 -37.67
CA GLN A 165 19.55 7.78 -37.81
C GLN A 165 20.54 6.64 -38.04
N LYS A 166 21.32 6.71 -39.12
CA LYS A 166 22.10 5.59 -39.65
C LYS A 166 23.59 5.93 -39.66
N PRO A 167 24.48 4.96 -39.45
CA PRO A 167 25.91 5.21 -39.63
C PRO A 167 26.22 5.54 -41.10
N ILE A 168 27.10 6.52 -41.33
CA ILE A 168 27.59 6.85 -42.67
C ILE A 168 28.73 5.89 -43.03
N LYS A 169 28.71 5.34 -44.25
CA LYS A 169 29.77 4.45 -44.78
C LYS A 169 31.10 5.17 -45.12
N SER A 170 31.33 6.36 -44.57
CA SER A 170 32.51 7.17 -44.86
C SER A 170 33.67 6.84 -43.90
N LYS A 171 34.86 7.41 -44.16
CA LYS A 171 36.02 7.26 -43.26
C LYS A 171 35.73 7.81 -41.86
N GLU A 172 34.84 8.79 -41.73
CA GLU A 172 34.27 9.25 -40.48
C GLU A 172 33.05 8.36 -40.15
N LYS A 173 33.26 7.39 -39.26
CA LYS A 173 32.33 6.26 -39.00
C LYS A 173 31.12 6.60 -38.12
N HIS A 174 30.77 7.87 -37.94
CA HIS A 174 29.68 8.23 -37.03
C HIS A 174 28.82 9.39 -37.53
N VAL A 175 27.55 9.35 -37.14
CA VAL A 175 26.58 10.46 -37.28
C VAL A 175 26.24 10.93 -35.88
N THR A 176 26.11 12.23 -35.67
CA THR A 176 25.53 12.76 -34.44
C THR A 176 24.14 13.32 -34.70
N TYR A 177 23.24 13.16 -33.74
CA TYR A 177 21.96 13.83 -33.72
C TYR A 177 21.65 14.29 -32.30
N LYS A 178 20.80 15.31 -32.16
CA LYS A 178 20.28 15.72 -30.87
C LYS A 178 18.98 14.99 -30.58
N SER A 179 18.79 14.56 -29.34
CA SER A 179 17.52 14.05 -28.86
C SER A 179 16.38 15.04 -29.17
N TYR A 180 15.19 14.56 -29.55
CA TYR A 180 14.05 15.46 -29.81
C TYR A 180 13.59 16.21 -28.55
N ILE A 181 13.86 15.61 -27.40
CA ILE A 181 13.35 16.09 -26.12
C ILE A 181 14.40 16.90 -25.35
N THR A 182 15.67 16.74 -25.68
CA THR A 182 16.77 17.40 -24.98
C THR A 182 17.89 17.71 -25.97
N ASP A 183 18.73 18.69 -25.67
CA ASP A 183 19.93 18.96 -26.48
C ASP A 183 21.04 17.90 -26.32
N VAL A 184 20.74 16.74 -25.72
CA VAL A 184 21.71 15.65 -25.55
C VAL A 184 22.11 15.11 -26.92
N GLU A 185 23.40 15.21 -27.22
CA GLU A 185 23.98 14.65 -28.44
C GLU A 185 24.12 13.13 -28.33
N VAL A 186 23.68 12.44 -29.37
CA VAL A 186 23.74 11.00 -29.53
C VAL A 186 24.56 10.67 -30.76
N THR A 187 25.65 9.92 -30.57
CA THR A 187 26.52 9.43 -31.64
C THR A 187 26.06 8.05 -32.11
N VAL A 188 25.74 7.92 -33.39
CA VAL A 188 25.40 6.68 -34.08
C VAL A 188 26.66 6.05 -34.64
N ILE A 189 26.99 4.83 -34.18
CA ILE A 189 28.23 4.14 -34.47
C ILE A 189 27.92 2.79 -35.14
N ASP A 190 28.48 2.55 -36.33
CA ASP A 190 28.50 1.21 -36.92
C ASP A 190 29.35 0.29 -36.04
N SER A 191 28.69 -0.66 -35.40
CA SER A 191 29.29 -1.60 -34.45
C SER A 191 29.48 -2.98 -35.09
N GLY A 192 29.43 -3.07 -36.42
CA GLY A 192 29.67 -4.28 -37.18
C GLY A 192 28.44 -5.19 -37.23
N LYS A 193 28.67 -6.49 -37.07
CA LYS A 193 27.62 -7.52 -37.13
C LYS A 193 27.78 -8.52 -36.00
N ILE A 194 26.67 -9.01 -35.45
CA ILE A 194 26.66 -10.16 -34.55
C ILE A 194 26.77 -11.43 -35.37
N ALA A 195 27.74 -12.29 -35.01
CA ALA A 195 28.02 -13.55 -35.69
C ALA A 195 28.09 -13.39 -37.23
N ASN A 196 28.66 -12.27 -37.70
CA ASN A 196 28.76 -11.89 -39.12
C ASN A 196 27.43 -11.81 -39.90
N THR A 197 26.28 -11.82 -39.21
CA THR A 197 24.95 -11.95 -39.84
C THR A 197 24.09 -10.70 -39.65
N TYR A 198 23.77 -10.34 -38.41
CA TYR A 198 22.84 -9.26 -38.10
C TYR A 198 23.58 -7.93 -37.94
N PRO A 199 23.27 -6.87 -38.71
CA PRO A 199 23.83 -5.54 -38.50
C PRO A 199 23.57 -5.00 -37.09
N LYS A 200 24.58 -4.35 -36.51
CA LYS A 200 24.58 -3.80 -35.15
C LYS A 200 24.93 -2.32 -35.19
N VAL A 201 24.07 -1.48 -34.61
CA VAL A 201 24.30 -0.03 -34.51
C VAL A 201 24.20 0.38 -33.05
N GLN A 202 25.19 1.14 -32.56
CA GLN A 202 25.17 1.70 -31.20
C GLN A 202 24.79 3.17 -31.26
N HIS A 203 23.84 3.58 -30.42
CA HIS A 203 23.51 4.98 -30.17
C HIS A 203 24.11 5.36 -28.81
N LYS A 204 25.22 6.10 -28.84
CA LYS A 204 26.01 6.43 -27.66
C LYS A 204 25.74 7.87 -27.23
N ALA A 205 25.26 8.04 -26.00
CA ALA A 205 25.25 9.33 -25.33
C ALA A 205 26.58 9.57 -24.58
N SER A 206 26.92 10.84 -24.31
CA SER A 206 28.15 11.20 -23.59
C SER A 206 28.08 10.93 -22.08
N THR A 207 26.87 10.83 -21.52
CA THR A 207 26.60 10.56 -20.11
C THR A 207 25.54 9.49 -19.95
N PRO A 208 25.42 8.86 -18.77
CA PRO A 208 24.27 8.01 -18.46
C PRO A 208 22.97 8.77 -18.73
N PHE A 209 21.95 8.09 -19.22
CA PHE A 209 20.71 8.70 -19.72
C PHE A 209 19.46 8.02 -19.19
N TYR A 210 18.30 8.63 -19.45
CA TYR A 210 16.98 8.03 -19.22
C TYR A 210 16.22 7.97 -20.54
N ILE A 211 15.77 6.80 -20.96
CA ILE A 211 14.97 6.70 -22.18
C ILE A 211 13.54 7.18 -21.92
N ARG A 212 13.04 8.07 -22.78
CA ARG A 212 11.66 8.59 -22.73
C ARG A 212 10.84 8.22 -23.95
N GLY A 213 11.51 7.97 -25.06
CA GLY A 213 10.87 7.67 -26.33
C GLY A 213 11.81 6.90 -27.24
N LEU A 214 11.19 6.28 -28.24
CA LEU A 214 11.87 5.59 -29.32
C LEU A 214 11.11 5.93 -30.61
N LYS A 215 11.80 6.51 -31.58
CA LYS A 215 11.27 6.70 -32.95
C LYS A 215 11.77 5.55 -33.81
N ASP A 216 10.88 4.97 -34.63
CA ASP A 216 11.20 3.91 -35.58
C ASP A 216 11.96 4.42 -36.82
N ALA A 217 12.26 3.53 -37.77
CA ALA A 217 12.94 3.90 -39.01
C ALA A 217 12.14 4.89 -39.88
N GLY A 218 10.81 4.96 -39.71
CA GLY A 218 9.92 5.93 -40.34
C GLY A 218 9.67 7.18 -39.49
N ARG A 219 10.42 7.37 -38.40
CA ARG A 219 10.27 8.46 -37.41
C ARG A 219 8.93 8.50 -36.70
N LYS A 220 8.23 7.37 -36.62
CA LYS A 220 7.00 7.22 -35.82
C LYS A 220 7.36 6.81 -34.41
N ASP A 221 6.56 7.24 -33.44
CA ASP A 221 6.72 6.79 -32.06
C ASP A 221 6.45 5.29 -31.92
N VAL A 222 7.39 4.62 -31.26
CA VAL A 222 7.24 3.24 -30.83
C VAL A 222 6.59 3.25 -29.45
N ASN A 223 5.41 2.63 -29.36
CA ASN A 223 4.73 2.44 -28.10
C ASN A 223 5.32 1.22 -27.40
N ILE A 224 5.59 1.32 -26.11
CA ILE A 224 6.02 0.19 -25.28
C ILE A 224 4.91 -0.14 -24.32
N TYR A 225 4.53 -1.41 -24.24
CA TYR A 225 3.58 -1.85 -23.21
C TYR A 225 4.15 -1.54 -21.81
N ASN A 226 3.44 -0.71 -21.04
CA ASN A 226 3.85 -0.13 -19.74
C ASN A 226 4.92 0.98 -19.79
N GLY A 227 5.25 1.49 -20.96
CA GLY A 227 6.18 2.60 -21.13
C GLY A 227 7.65 2.22 -20.97
N PHE A 228 8.49 3.26 -20.93
CA PHE A 228 9.94 3.11 -20.86
C PHE A 228 10.45 2.99 -19.42
N PRO A 229 11.55 2.26 -19.19
CA PRO A 229 12.16 2.16 -17.88
C PRO A 229 12.66 3.53 -17.42
N ASN A 230 12.53 3.80 -16.13
CA ASN A 230 13.00 5.05 -15.51
C ASN A 230 14.32 4.87 -14.75
N ASP A 231 15.06 3.79 -15.04
CA ASP A 231 16.41 3.53 -14.55
C ASP A 231 17.43 4.40 -15.31
N PRO A 232 18.57 4.76 -14.69
CA PRO A 232 19.69 5.30 -15.45
C PRO A 232 20.32 4.23 -16.34
N LEU A 233 20.72 4.61 -17.56
CA LEU A 233 21.13 3.71 -18.64
C LEU A 233 22.46 4.16 -19.23
N ASP A 234 23.31 3.22 -19.63
CA ASP A 234 24.66 3.50 -20.16
C ASP A 234 24.78 3.27 -21.66
N ASN A 235 24.07 2.27 -22.20
CA ASN A 235 24.24 1.83 -23.58
C ASN A 235 22.90 1.60 -24.25
N PHE A 236 22.79 1.98 -25.52
CA PHE A 236 21.64 1.71 -26.38
C PHE A 236 22.14 1.12 -27.70
N THR A 237 21.76 -0.11 -28.01
CA THR A 237 22.18 -0.82 -29.23
C THR A 237 20.98 -1.36 -29.97
N VAL A 238 20.97 -1.19 -31.29
CA VAL A 238 19.92 -1.66 -32.20
C VAL A 238 20.47 -2.75 -33.10
N TYR A 239 19.70 -3.81 -33.28
CA TYR A 239 20.00 -4.92 -34.17
C TYR A 239 18.94 -5.00 -35.27
N TYR A 240 19.40 -5.19 -36.51
CA TYR A 240 18.55 -5.14 -37.71
C TYR A 240 18.50 -6.49 -38.42
N ALA A 241 17.51 -6.69 -39.29
CA ALA A 241 17.39 -7.89 -40.11
C ALA A 241 18.63 -8.10 -41.00
N THR A 242 18.98 -9.37 -41.27
CA THR A 242 20.19 -9.73 -42.06
C THR A 242 20.15 -9.19 -43.49
N SER A 243 18.96 -9.10 -44.09
CA SER A 243 18.72 -8.53 -45.43
C SER A 243 18.70 -7.00 -45.44
N ASP A 244 18.65 -6.36 -44.27
CA ASP A 244 18.46 -4.92 -44.15
C ASP A 244 19.80 -4.18 -44.08
N SER A 245 20.42 -3.99 -45.24
CA SER A 245 21.60 -3.13 -45.38
C SER A 245 21.31 -1.63 -45.19
N SER A 246 20.03 -1.28 -45.06
CA SER A 246 19.54 0.09 -44.99
C SER A 246 19.10 0.52 -43.59
N TYR A 247 19.17 -0.37 -42.60
CA TYR A 247 18.76 -0.11 -41.21
C TYR A 247 17.30 0.39 -41.09
N ASN A 248 16.39 -0.15 -41.90
CA ASN A 248 14.96 0.15 -41.90
C ASN A 248 14.09 -0.87 -41.16
N ASP A 249 14.61 -2.06 -40.84
CA ASP A 249 13.91 -3.15 -40.17
C ASP A 249 14.61 -3.54 -38.86
N PRO A 250 14.46 -2.71 -37.80
CA PRO A 250 15.01 -3.02 -36.49
C PRO A 250 14.24 -4.19 -35.85
N LEU A 251 14.97 -5.16 -35.33
CA LEU A 251 14.42 -6.36 -34.69
C LEU A 251 14.41 -6.24 -33.16
N LEU A 252 15.51 -5.75 -32.60
CA LEU A 252 15.75 -5.72 -31.16
C LEU A 252 16.57 -4.49 -30.79
N VAL A 253 16.15 -3.83 -29.71
CA VAL A 253 16.93 -2.82 -29.02
C VAL A 253 17.37 -3.40 -27.67
N VAL A 254 18.68 -3.34 -27.40
CA VAL A 254 19.26 -3.72 -26.11
C VAL A 254 19.73 -2.46 -25.40
N VAL A 255 19.21 -2.24 -24.20
CA VAL A 255 19.55 -1.08 -23.37
C VAL A 255 20.15 -1.54 -22.05
N THR A 256 21.40 -1.17 -21.75
CA THR A 256 22.08 -1.63 -20.52
C THR A 256 21.87 -0.62 -19.39
N THR A 257 21.46 -1.09 -18.22
CA THR A 257 21.34 -0.25 -17.02
C THR A 257 22.71 0.23 -16.54
N GLN A 258 22.77 1.46 -16.03
CA GLN A 258 23.99 2.02 -15.44
C GLN A 258 24.49 1.13 -14.30
N ASP A 259 25.77 0.79 -14.33
CA ASP A 259 26.38 0.00 -13.25
C ASP A 259 26.63 0.86 -12.01
N ILE A 260 25.70 0.82 -11.07
CA ILE A 260 25.79 1.52 -9.78
C ILE A 260 26.19 0.59 -8.63
N SER A 261 26.67 -0.61 -8.92
CA SER A 261 27.03 -1.63 -7.91
C SER A 261 28.11 -1.17 -6.93
N SER A 262 28.94 -0.20 -7.32
CA SER A 262 29.92 0.45 -6.44
C SER A 262 29.28 1.30 -5.34
N THR A 263 28.09 1.84 -5.58
CA THR A 263 27.34 2.68 -4.64
C THR A 263 26.21 1.92 -3.93
N ASP A 264 25.66 0.91 -4.58
CA ASP A 264 24.64 0.03 -4.02
C ASP A 264 24.92 -1.41 -4.44
N GLN A 265 25.55 -2.18 -3.55
CA GLN A 265 25.87 -3.60 -3.80
C GLN A 265 24.64 -4.47 -4.05
N ARG A 266 23.44 -3.96 -3.75
CA ARG A 266 22.19 -4.65 -4.03
C ARG A 266 21.86 -4.53 -5.52
N PHE A 267 22.34 -3.53 -6.24
CA PHE A 267 21.97 -3.31 -7.63
C PHE A 267 22.18 -4.56 -8.51
N ILE A 268 21.11 -5.00 -9.18
CA ILE A 268 21.20 -6.05 -10.19
C ILE A 268 21.51 -5.39 -11.53
N LYS A 269 22.73 -5.59 -11.99
CA LYS A 269 23.11 -5.22 -13.34
C LYS A 269 22.22 -5.97 -14.32
N SER A 270 21.61 -5.24 -15.25
CA SER A 270 20.57 -5.78 -16.11
C SER A 270 20.54 -5.11 -17.47
N GLN A 271 19.79 -5.70 -18.39
CA GLN A 271 19.51 -5.14 -19.70
C GLN A 271 18.02 -5.15 -19.98
N TYR A 272 17.55 -4.14 -20.69
CA TYR A 272 16.22 -4.10 -21.29
C TYR A 272 16.30 -4.58 -22.73
N TYR A 273 15.50 -5.58 -23.07
CA TYR A 273 15.32 -6.10 -24.41
C TYR A 273 13.98 -5.59 -24.92
N ILE A 274 14.03 -4.65 -25.85
CA ILE A 274 12.85 -4.04 -26.46
C ILE A 274 12.74 -4.59 -27.88
N SER A 275 11.80 -5.49 -28.10
CA SER A 275 11.67 -6.24 -29.36
C SER A 275 10.39 -5.89 -30.09
N LYS A 276 10.47 -5.85 -31.42
CA LYS A 276 9.31 -5.70 -32.30
C LYS A 276 8.24 -6.75 -31.99
N ASN A 277 6.98 -6.36 -32.09
CA ASN A 277 5.81 -7.24 -31.96
C ASN A 277 5.04 -7.28 -33.29
N GLN A 278 4.34 -8.38 -33.57
CA GLN A 278 3.77 -8.65 -34.89
C GLN A 278 2.83 -7.55 -35.36
N GLY A 279 3.24 -6.79 -36.39
CA GLY A 279 2.39 -5.85 -37.13
C GLY A 279 1.86 -4.66 -36.31
N SER A 280 2.28 -4.47 -35.07
CA SER A 280 1.86 -3.34 -34.23
C SER A 280 2.98 -2.31 -34.08
N THR A 281 2.60 -1.07 -33.79
CA THR A 281 3.52 -0.03 -33.30
C THR A 281 3.90 -0.25 -31.83
N GLU A 282 3.40 -1.32 -31.20
CA GLU A 282 3.57 -1.63 -29.80
C GLU A 282 4.64 -2.72 -29.62
N TRP A 283 5.81 -2.36 -29.10
CA TRP A 283 6.90 -3.29 -28.87
C TRP A 283 6.85 -3.88 -27.46
N ASP A 284 7.37 -5.09 -27.33
CA ASP A 284 7.51 -5.77 -26.04
C ASP A 284 8.80 -5.32 -25.36
N ILE A 285 8.78 -5.14 -24.04
CA ILE A 285 9.97 -4.88 -23.22
C ILE A 285 10.16 -5.97 -22.18
N ARG A 286 11.41 -6.39 -21.97
CA ARG A 286 11.80 -7.33 -20.91
C ARG A 286 13.06 -6.87 -20.19
N ARG A 287 13.11 -6.99 -18.87
CA ARG A 287 14.34 -6.77 -18.09
C ARG A 287 15.01 -8.11 -17.77
N ILE A 288 16.24 -8.31 -18.22
CA ILE A 288 17.01 -9.54 -17.97
C ILE A 288 18.28 -9.26 -17.15
N GLU A 289 18.77 -10.24 -16.40
CA GLU A 289 20.02 -10.11 -15.62
C GLU A 289 21.25 -10.05 -16.55
N TYR A 290 22.25 -9.23 -16.20
CA TYR A 290 23.50 -9.05 -16.95
C TYR A 290 24.72 -9.55 -16.17
N PRO A 291 25.76 -10.08 -16.84
CA PRO A 291 25.81 -10.47 -18.25
C PRO A 291 25.17 -11.84 -18.45
N GLY A 292 24.27 -11.97 -19.42
CA GLY A 292 23.54 -13.22 -19.63
C GLY A 292 23.64 -13.82 -21.02
N ILE A 293 23.85 -13.00 -22.05
CA ILE A 293 23.62 -13.38 -23.45
C ILE A 293 24.90 -13.15 -24.26
N ASP A 294 25.48 -14.22 -24.80
CA ASP A 294 26.61 -14.13 -25.73
C ASP A 294 26.16 -13.87 -27.19
N ASP A 295 27.12 -13.68 -28.10
CA ASP A 295 26.85 -13.38 -29.51
C ASP A 295 26.11 -14.53 -30.24
N SER A 296 26.34 -15.79 -29.85
CA SER A 296 25.65 -16.95 -30.44
C SER A 296 24.20 -16.99 -29.97
N GLU A 297 23.96 -16.82 -28.67
CA GLU A 297 22.63 -16.76 -28.08
C GLU A 297 21.83 -15.54 -28.61
N LEU A 298 22.48 -14.39 -28.74
CA LEU A 298 21.88 -13.20 -29.33
C LEU A 298 21.49 -13.44 -30.80
N LYS A 299 22.32 -14.15 -31.58
CA LYS A 299 21.97 -14.55 -32.95
C LYS A 299 20.71 -15.42 -32.97
N GLU A 300 20.53 -16.33 -32.02
CA GLU A 300 19.33 -17.16 -31.91
C GLU A 300 18.09 -16.33 -31.59
N ILE A 301 18.19 -15.39 -30.65
CA ILE A 301 17.14 -14.42 -30.31
C ILE A 301 16.70 -13.64 -31.56
N LEU A 302 17.66 -13.05 -32.27
CA LEU A 302 17.40 -12.27 -33.49
C LEU A 302 16.78 -13.13 -34.59
N THR A 303 17.22 -14.38 -34.73
CA THR A 303 16.65 -15.34 -35.69
C THR A 303 15.20 -15.67 -35.35
N SER A 304 14.88 -15.85 -34.06
CA SER A 304 13.50 -16.06 -33.61
C SER A 304 12.61 -14.85 -33.91
N ILE A 305 13.09 -13.64 -33.60
CA ILE A 305 12.35 -12.39 -33.90
C ILE A 305 12.16 -12.23 -35.42
N ALA A 306 13.20 -12.41 -36.23
CA ALA A 306 13.09 -12.29 -37.69
C ALA A 306 12.09 -13.30 -38.28
N ARG A 307 12.12 -14.55 -37.81
CA ARG A 307 11.22 -15.62 -38.28
C ARG A 307 9.77 -15.40 -37.87
N HIS A 308 9.55 -14.87 -36.67
CA HIS A 308 8.22 -14.83 -36.06
C HIS A 308 7.66 -13.40 -35.90
N SER A 309 8.41 -12.37 -36.28
CA SER A 309 8.10 -10.95 -36.07
C SER A 309 7.81 -10.57 -34.61
N LYS A 310 8.25 -11.39 -33.66
CA LYS A 310 8.14 -11.21 -32.20
C LYS A 310 9.12 -12.14 -31.48
N LEU A 311 9.61 -11.75 -30.32
CA LEU A 311 10.39 -12.62 -29.44
C LEU A 311 9.48 -13.62 -28.70
N TYR A 312 9.44 -14.87 -29.19
CA TYR A 312 8.79 -15.98 -28.49
C TYR A 312 9.82 -16.77 -27.67
N ILE A 313 9.88 -16.54 -26.35
CA ILE A 313 10.86 -17.20 -25.47
C ILE A 313 10.82 -18.73 -25.60
N ASN A 314 9.63 -19.32 -25.62
CA ASN A 314 9.44 -20.77 -25.76
C ASN A 314 9.83 -21.33 -27.14
N LYS A 315 10.22 -20.48 -28.10
CA LYS A 315 10.73 -20.87 -29.43
C LYS A 315 12.20 -20.54 -29.61
N VAL A 316 12.85 -19.92 -28.62
CA VAL A 316 14.29 -19.64 -28.62
C VAL A 316 14.99 -20.84 -27.99
N ASN A 317 15.55 -21.71 -28.84
CA ASN A 317 16.36 -22.90 -28.52
C ASN A 317 15.72 -23.91 -27.54
N ASP A 318 15.77 -25.19 -27.88
CA ASP A 318 15.22 -26.26 -27.05
C ASP A 318 16.09 -26.55 -25.80
N SER A 319 17.28 -25.94 -25.69
CA SER A 319 18.25 -26.17 -24.62
C SER A 319 17.85 -25.61 -23.24
N GLY A 320 16.77 -24.84 -23.13
CA GLY A 320 16.22 -24.33 -21.86
C GLY A 320 17.04 -23.24 -21.15
N ASP A 321 18.38 -23.22 -21.30
CA ASP A 321 19.26 -22.26 -20.64
C ASP A 321 19.03 -20.83 -21.14
N LEU A 322 18.95 -20.65 -22.47
CA LEU A 322 18.66 -19.34 -23.07
C LEU A 322 17.28 -18.82 -22.68
N GLN A 323 16.28 -19.70 -22.56
CA GLN A 323 14.95 -19.33 -22.08
C GLN A 323 14.99 -18.83 -20.63
N LYS A 324 15.79 -19.48 -19.78
CA LYS A 324 16.02 -19.05 -18.39
C LYS A 324 16.71 -17.68 -18.34
N LYS A 325 17.74 -17.44 -19.16
CA LYS A 325 18.43 -16.15 -19.26
C LYS A 325 17.53 -15.01 -19.76
N LEU A 326 16.56 -15.33 -20.63
CA LEU A 326 15.56 -14.39 -21.15
C LEU A 326 14.36 -14.14 -20.22
N THR A 327 14.35 -14.78 -19.04
CA THR A 327 13.27 -14.58 -18.07
C THR A 327 13.28 -13.15 -17.56
N ASP A 328 12.13 -12.48 -17.62
CA ASP A 328 12.00 -11.13 -17.06
C ASP A 328 12.15 -11.17 -15.53
N ILE A 329 13.19 -10.52 -15.01
CA ILE A 329 13.54 -10.54 -13.58
C ILE A 329 12.63 -9.66 -12.72
N THR A 330 11.74 -8.87 -13.33
CA THR A 330 10.78 -7.98 -12.65
C THR A 330 9.35 -8.49 -12.71
N GLU A 331 9.06 -9.48 -13.56
CA GLU A 331 7.71 -10.02 -13.73
C GLU A 331 7.43 -11.19 -12.77
N GLY A 332 6.22 -11.27 -12.22
CA GLY A 332 5.73 -12.47 -11.52
C GLY A 332 6.58 -12.89 -10.32
N LEU A 333 7.07 -11.91 -9.55
CA LEU A 333 7.86 -12.15 -8.34
C LEU A 333 7.00 -12.82 -7.25
N ILE A 334 7.53 -13.85 -6.62
CA ILE A 334 7.05 -14.38 -5.34
C ILE A 334 7.79 -13.65 -4.23
N ILE A 335 7.04 -12.89 -3.43
CA ILE A 335 7.58 -12.10 -2.34
C ILE A 335 7.50 -12.92 -1.07
N ASP A 336 8.64 -13.36 -0.54
CA ASP A 336 8.70 -14.10 0.73
C ASP A 336 9.17 -13.18 1.86
N PHE A 337 8.35 -13.04 2.89
CA PHE A 337 8.63 -12.22 4.06
C PHE A 337 9.65 -12.87 5.00
N SER A 338 9.71 -14.20 5.03
CA SER A 338 10.59 -14.95 5.92
C SER A 338 12.06 -14.93 5.48
N LEU A 339 12.31 -14.65 4.19
CA LEU A 339 13.66 -14.56 3.63
C LEU A 339 14.31 -13.18 3.80
N ALA A 340 13.56 -12.16 4.24
CA ALA A 340 14.05 -10.80 4.42
C ALA A 340 14.57 -10.54 5.86
N THR A 341 15.64 -11.22 6.25
CA THR A 341 16.13 -11.26 7.65
C THR A 341 17.03 -10.09 8.05
N GLY A 342 17.71 -9.43 7.11
CA GLY A 342 18.67 -8.34 7.39
C GLY A 342 18.08 -6.92 7.36
N ASP A 343 18.96 -5.93 7.45
CA ASP A 343 18.63 -4.52 7.17
C ASP A 343 18.52 -4.25 5.66
N SER A 344 19.17 -5.05 4.84
CA SER A 344 19.01 -5.09 3.39
C SER A 344 19.61 -6.37 2.84
N GLY A 345 19.18 -6.79 1.66
CA GLY A 345 19.79 -7.95 1.01
C GLY A 345 19.02 -8.39 -0.23
N THR A 346 19.27 -9.63 -0.64
CA THR A 346 18.60 -10.28 -1.76
C THR A 346 18.23 -11.71 -1.38
N TYR A 347 17.14 -12.23 -1.94
CA TYR A 347 16.79 -13.65 -1.84
C TYR A 347 16.23 -14.17 -3.17
N ASP A 348 16.26 -15.49 -3.35
CA ASP A 348 15.63 -16.14 -4.51
C ASP A 348 14.11 -16.19 -4.30
N SER A 349 13.37 -15.72 -5.30
CA SER A 349 11.92 -15.75 -5.38
C SER A 349 11.35 -17.18 -5.56
N GLY A 350 12.20 -18.21 -5.69
CA GLY A 350 11.79 -19.60 -5.90
C GLY A 350 11.46 -19.93 -7.35
N ASN A 351 11.62 -18.97 -8.26
CA ASN A 351 11.51 -19.13 -9.71
C ASN A 351 12.81 -18.70 -10.43
N GLY A 352 13.94 -18.67 -9.70
CA GLY A 352 15.25 -18.26 -10.21
C GLY A 352 15.42 -16.74 -10.36
N LYS A 353 14.45 -15.94 -9.90
CA LYS A 353 14.53 -14.47 -9.89
C LYS A 353 14.98 -13.99 -8.52
N LYS A 354 15.78 -12.92 -8.47
CA LYS A 354 16.22 -12.33 -7.20
C LYS A 354 15.28 -11.19 -6.78
N VAL A 355 14.83 -11.22 -5.53
CA VAL A 355 14.10 -10.12 -4.91
C VAL A 355 15.03 -9.39 -3.97
N LEU A 356 15.13 -8.08 -4.16
CA LEU A 356 15.93 -7.21 -3.32
C LEU A 356 15.08 -6.57 -2.26
N TYR A 357 15.63 -6.39 -1.07
CA TYR A 357 14.89 -5.75 0.00
C TYR A 357 15.72 -4.75 0.81
N LYS A 358 14.99 -3.82 1.44
CA LYS A 358 15.54 -2.83 2.36
C LYS A 358 14.62 -2.66 3.56
N ARG A 359 15.18 -2.83 4.75
CA ARG A 359 14.54 -2.50 6.00
C ARG A 359 14.68 -1.01 6.31
N THR A 360 13.67 -0.45 6.94
CA THR A 360 13.72 0.87 7.57
C THR A 360 13.12 0.73 8.96
N LYS A 361 13.87 1.17 9.98
CA LYS A 361 13.45 1.15 11.38
C LYS A 361 12.87 2.52 11.76
N TYR A 362 11.75 2.50 12.46
CA TYR A 362 11.05 3.68 12.97
C TYR A 362 10.82 3.52 14.48
N ASP A 363 10.39 4.59 15.15
CA ASP A 363 10.01 4.50 16.56
C ASP A 363 8.75 3.61 16.73
N GLY A 364 8.94 2.43 17.32
CA GLY A 364 7.88 1.45 17.63
C GLY A 364 7.55 0.44 16.52
N TYR A 365 8.10 0.58 15.31
CA TYR A 365 7.84 -0.35 14.21
C TYR A 365 8.97 -0.37 13.17
N SER A 366 8.93 -1.34 12.26
CA SER A 366 9.84 -1.42 11.12
C SER A 366 9.08 -1.73 9.84
N SER A 367 9.71 -1.47 8.71
CA SER A 367 9.17 -1.83 7.41
C SER A 367 10.23 -2.42 6.51
N ILE A 368 9.84 -3.28 5.58
CA ILE A 368 10.71 -3.84 4.54
C ILE A 368 10.10 -3.51 3.18
N CYS A 369 10.85 -2.78 2.36
CA CYS A 369 10.55 -2.55 0.96
C CYS A 369 11.09 -3.74 0.16
N HIS A 370 10.24 -4.46 -0.56
CA HIS A 370 10.64 -5.55 -1.45
C HIS A 370 10.69 -5.06 -2.89
N ALA A 371 11.55 -5.68 -3.70
CA ALA A 371 11.94 -5.19 -5.01
C ALA A 371 12.41 -3.71 -4.95
N ASP A 372 13.16 -3.36 -3.89
CA ASP A 372 13.50 -1.96 -3.53
C ASP A 372 14.27 -1.21 -4.63
N THR A 373 15.03 -1.93 -5.46
CA THR A 373 15.83 -1.37 -6.57
C THR A 373 15.11 -1.38 -7.91
N PHE A 374 13.91 -1.99 -8.00
CA PHE A 374 13.13 -2.01 -9.22
C PHE A 374 12.22 -0.78 -9.28
N THR A 375 12.30 -0.05 -10.39
CA THR A 375 11.41 1.09 -10.68
C THR A 375 9.97 0.62 -10.91
N SER A 376 9.81 -0.59 -11.44
CA SER A 376 8.53 -1.28 -11.61
C SER A 376 8.70 -2.80 -11.60
N PHE A 377 7.71 -3.53 -11.12
CA PHE A 377 7.68 -5.00 -11.10
C PHE A 377 6.25 -5.54 -10.96
N SER A 378 6.01 -6.82 -11.23
CA SER A 378 4.75 -7.49 -10.92
C SER A 378 4.97 -8.66 -9.96
N ILE A 379 3.92 -9.03 -9.24
CA ILE A 379 3.97 -10.16 -8.30
C ILE A 379 3.08 -11.31 -8.78
N LYS A 380 3.47 -12.52 -8.40
CA LYS A 380 2.70 -13.74 -8.60
C LYS A 380 2.07 -14.24 -7.29
N ASP A 381 2.82 -14.13 -6.19
CA ASP A 381 2.37 -14.58 -4.88
C ASP A 381 3.11 -13.82 -3.76
N ILE A 382 2.56 -13.85 -2.55
CA ILE A 382 3.20 -13.33 -1.34
C ILE A 382 3.17 -14.40 -0.27
N LYS A 383 4.34 -14.82 0.17
CA LYS A 383 4.56 -15.79 1.24
C LYS A 383 4.84 -15.09 2.56
N VAL A 384 4.04 -15.40 3.56
CA VAL A 384 4.24 -14.97 4.95
C VAL A 384 5.33 -15.81 5.62
N THR A 385 5.28 -17.12 5.39
CA THR A 385 6.29 -18.11 5.75
C THR A 385 6.59 -18.95 4.51
N SER A 386 7.58 -19.85 4.57
CA SER A 386 7.95 -20.71 3.43
C SER A 386 6.78 -21.52 2.86
N ASP A 387 5.81 -21.85 3.70
CA ASP A 387 4.65 -22.71 3.45
C ASP A 387 3.29 -21.98 3.45
N VAL A 388 3.20 -20.74 3.93
CA VAL A 388 1.93 -20.01 4.05
C VAL A 388 1.94 -18.76 3.17
N SER A 389 1.05 -18.74 2.17
CA SER A 389 0.79 -17.56 1.35
C SER A 389 -0.28 -16.64 1.97
N VAL A 390 -0.27 -15.37 1.55
CA VAL A 390 -1.33 -14.42 1.86
C VAL A 390 -2.66 -14.95 1.30
N SER A 391 -3.69 -15.00 2.14
CA SER A 391 -5.03 -15.47 1.78
C SER A 391 -6.10 -14.52 2.33
N GLY A 392 -7.33 -14.63 1.83
CA GLY A 392 -8.47 -13.79 2.25
C GLY A 392 -8.62 -12.47 1.50
N VAL A 393 -7.68 -12.15 0.61
CA VAL A 393 -7.70 -10.94 -0.23
C VAL A 393 -7.15 -11.26 -1.61
N THR A 394 -7.73 -10.64 -2.64
CA THR A 394 -7.22 -10.73 -4.01
C THR A 394 -5.95 -9.89 -4.14
N LEU A 395 -4.81 -10.54 -4.33
CA LEU A 395 -3.55 -9.84 -4.59
C LEU A 395 -3.57 -9.21 -5.99
N PRO A 396 -2.87 -8.08 -6.21
CA PRO A 396 -2.75 -7.45 -7.53
C PRO A 396 -1.78 -8.20 -8.44
N THR A 397 -2.01 -9.50 -8.66
CA THR A 397 -1.16 -10.35 -9.48
C THR A 397 -1.17 -9.91 -10.93
N GLY A 398 0.00 -9.94 -11.58
CA GLY A 398 0.19 -9.46 -12.96
C GLY A 398 0.07 -7.93 -13.13
N THR A 399 -0.32 -7.18 -12.09
CA THR A 399 -0.36 -5.72 -12.16
C THR A 399 1.03 -5.14 -11.88
N ILE A 400 1.39 -4.09 -12.61
CA ILE A 400 2.67 -3.40 -12.41
C ILE A 400 2.62 -2.49 -11.18
N LEU A 401 3.48 -2.81 -10.24
CA LEU A 401 3.72 -2.09 -9.00
C LEU A 401 4.99 -1.25 -9.10
N SER A 402 4.97 -0.05 -8.54
CA SER A 402 6.16 0.76 -8.32
C SER A 402 6.76 0.55 -6.92
N ARG A 403 6.00 -0.09 -6.01
CA ARG A 403 6.42 -0.33 -4.63
C ARG A 403 5.59 -1.41 -3.96
N LEU A 404 6.26 -2.23 -3.15
CA LEU A 404 5.65 -3.13 -2.17
C LEU A 404 6.40 -2.98 -0.85
N ARG A 405 5.69 -2.60 0.21
CA ARG A 405 6.27 -2.42 1.54
C ARG A 405 5.49 -3.18 2.59
N VAL A 406 6.19 -3.91 3.45
CA VAL A 406 5.63 -4.73 4.52
C VAL A 406 5.97 -4.09 5.84
N PHE A 407 5.05 -4.09 6.80
CA PHE A 407 5.24 -3.44 8.10
C PHE A 407 5.07 -4.42 9.26
N TYR A 408 5.92 -4.26 10.26
CA TYR A 408 6.06 -5.13 11.42
C TYR A 408 6.03 -4.29 12.70
N TYR A 409 5.46 -4.83 13.77
CA TYR A 409 5.53 -4.20 15.09
C TYR A 409 6.92 -4.40 15.71
N GLY A 410 7.49 -3.33 16.27
CA GLY A 410 8.86 -3.30 16.77
C GLY A 410 9.93 -3.09 15.68
N THR A 411 11.15 -2.79 16.12
CA THR A 411 12.27 -2.38 15.26
C THR A 411 13.06 -3.54 14.65
N ASP A 412 13.13 -4.66 15.37
CA ASP A 412 14.06 -5.75 15.06
C ASP A 412 13.36 -7.06 14.67
N LYS A 413 12.04 -7.13 14.83
CA LYS A 413 11.24 -8.33 14.57
C LYS A 413 10.70 -8.36 13.14
N THR A 414 10.83 -9.50 12.47
CA THR A 414 10.24 -9.77 11.13
C THR A 414 9.30 -10.96 11.09
N GLU A 415 9.01 -11.58 12.23
CA GLU A 415 8.25 -12.83 12.27
C GLU A 415 6.77 -12.62 11.90
N TYR A 416 6.19 -11.47 12.26
CA TYR A 416 4.75 -11.23 12.13
C TYR A 416 4.46 -9.93 11.38
N PRO A 417 4.41 -9.99 10.03
CA PRO A 417 3.98 -8.85 9.24
C PRO A 417 2.50 -8.58 9.51
N LEU A 418 2.16 -7.31 9.75
CA LEU A 418 0.82 -6.87 10.12
C LEU A 418 0.13 -6.08 9.01
N MET A 419 0.91 -5.40 8.15
CA MET A 419 0.39 -4.62 7.03
C MET A 419 1.26 -4.79 5.79
N VAL A 420 0.66 -4.72 4.61
CA VAL A 420 1.36 -4.63 3.32
C VAL A 420 0.74 -3.48 2.52
N TYR A 421 1.62 -2.66 1.96
CA TYR A 421 1.30 -1.54 1.08
C TYR A 421 1.73 -1.85 -0.34
N PHE A 422 0.83 -1.61 -1.28
CA PHE A 422 1.08 -1.68 -2.71
C PHE A 422 0.90 -0.29 -3.33
N LYS A 423 1.90 0.16 -4.09
CA LYS A 423 1.77 1.34 -4.96
C LYS A 423 1.83 0.88 -6.41
N TYR A 424 0.82 1.24 -7.18
CA TYR A 424 0.72 0.91 -8.59
C TYR A 424 1.47 1.95 -9.41
N VAL A 425 2.01 1.56 -10.57
CA VAL A 425 2.59 2.53 -11.51
C VAL A 425 1.52 3.47 -12.07
N SER A 426 0.29 2.98 -12.23
CA SER A 426 -0.82 3.78 -12.75
C SER A 426 -1.34 4.81 -11.73
N ALA A 427 -1.24 6.09 -12.10
CA ALA A 427 -1.93 7.28 -11.56
C ALA A 427 -2.36 7.19 -10.07
N GLY A 428 -1.40 6.99 -9.18
CA GLY A 428 -1.60 7.12 -7.73
C GLY A 428 -2.48 6.04 -7.07
N LYS A 429 -2.88 4.98 -7.78
CA LYS A 429 -3.60 3.86 -7.16
C LYS A 429 -2.71 3.22 -6.10
N LYS A 430 -3.30 2.93 -4.94
CA LYS A 430 -2.65 2.26 -3.81
C LYS A 430 -3.60 1.26 -3.17
N MET A 431 -3.05 0.24 -2.54
CA MET A 431 -3.80 -0.77 -1.81
C MET A 431 -3.09 -1.06 -0.50
N TRP A 432 -3.87 -1.26 0.55
CA TRP A 432 -3.39 -1.69 1.85
C TRP A 432 -4.07 -2.99 2.20
N ILE A 433 -3.31 -4.00 2.60
CA ILE A 433 -3.86 -5.18 3.26
C ILE A 433 -3.30 -5.27 4.68
N ARG A 434 -4.08 -5.82 5.58
CA ARG A 434 -3.73 -5.93 6.99
C ARG A 434 -4.27 -7.21 7.61
N ARG A 435 -3.70 -7.58 8.75
CA ARG A 435 -4.20 -8.64 9.64
C ARG A 435 -3.81 -8.33 11.08
N TYR A 436 -4.49 -8.94 12.04
CA TYR A 436 -4.09 -8.87 13.43
C TYR A 436 -2.93 -9.84 13.71
N TYR A 437 -2.18 -9.58 14.77
CA TYR A 437 -1.08 -10.42 15.19
C TYR A 437 -1.58 -11.86 15.42
N GLY A 438 -0.99 -12.79 14.69
CA GLY A 438 -1.35 -14.20 14.71
C GLY A 438 -2.42 -14.65 13.72
N ASP A 439 -3.18 -13.75 13.09
CA ASP A 439 -4.23 -14.16 12.15
C ASP A 439 -3.63 -14.77 10.87
N THR A 440 -4.30 -15.76 10.31
CA THR A 440 -3.89 -16.38 9.02
C THR A 440 -4.52 -15.71 7.80
N ILE A 441 -5.62 -14.98 8.00
CA ILE A 441 -6.41 -14.35 6.94
C ILE A 441 -6.11 -12.86 6.88
N TRP A 442 -5.80 -12.36 5.69
CA TRP A 442 -5.60 -10.95 5.38
C TRP A 442 -6.89 -10.31 4.89
N GLN A 443 -7.00 -9.00 5.12
CA GLN A 443 -8.14 -8.20 4.70
C GLN A 443 -7.66 -6.93 4.01
N GLU A 444 -8.35 -6.52 2.95
CA GLU A 444 -8.16 -5.18 2.38
C GLU A 444 -8.58 -4.11 3.38
N SER A 445 -7.78 -3.05 3.50
CA SER A 445 -8.03 -1.95 4.41
C SER A 445 -8.73 -0.82 3.66
N THR A 446 -10.05 -0.73 3.82
CA THR A 446 -10.89 0.33 3.22
C THR A 446 -10.96 1.58 4.12
N ASP A 447 -11.03 1.39 5.43
CA ASP A 447 -11.27 2.47 6.38
C ASP A 447 -10.02 2.81 7.21
N HIS A 448 -9.76 4.12 7.35
CA HIS A 448 -8.67 4.68 8.13
C HIS A 448 -7.26 4.19 7.75
N SER A 449 -7.09 3.76 6.50
CA SER A 449 -5.78 3.38 5.96
C SER A 449 -4.83 4.58 5.93
N PRO A 450 -3.53 4.38 6.21
CA PRO A 450 -2.55 5.45 6.06
C PRO A 450 -2.56 6.03 4.63
N THR A 451 -2.33 7.34 4.52
CA THR A 451 -2.40 8.02 3.21
C THR A 451 -1.25 7.63 2.29
N SER A 452 -0.11 7.21 2.82
CA SER A 452 1.04 6.72 2.07
C SER A 452 1.91 5.83 2.95
N ASP A 453 2.89 5.15 2.37
CA ASP A 453 3.91 4.41 3.13
C ASP A 453 4.89 5.29 3.93
N LEU A 454 4.73 6.62 3.82
CA LEU A 454 5.50 7.63 4.56
C LEU A 454 4.66 8.30 5.66
N ASP A 455 3.40 7.89 5.85
CA ASP A 455 2.49 8.45 6.86
C ASP A 455 2.76 7.84 8.24
N TYR A 456 3.94 8.12 8.79
CA TYR A 456 4.47 7.46 9.99
C TYR A 456 3.51 7.46 11.19
N PRO A 457 2.84 8.57 11.55
CA PRO A 457 1.92 8.58 12.69
C PRO A 457 0.70 7.67 12.48
N ALA A 458 0.14 7.66 11.27
CA ALA A 458 -1.00 6.82 10.94
C ALA A 458 -0.61 5.34 10.89
N ILE A 459 0.55 5.03 10.30
CA ILE A 459 1.10 3.67 10.26
C ILE A 459 1.33 3.15 11.67
N LYS A 460 2.02 3.91 12.54
CA LYS A 460 2.28 3.52 13.94
C LYS A 460 0.99 3.20 14.68
N LYS A 461 0.00 4.10 14.60
CA LYS A 461 -1.32 3.91 15.23
C LYS A 461 -2.00 2.62 14.79
N VAL A 462 -1.98 2.31 13.48
CA VAL A 462 -2.62 1.09 12.96
C VAL A 462 -1.83 -0.16 13.38
N ILE A 463 -0.50 -0.15 13.30
CA ILE A 463 0.34 -1.29 13.71
C ILE A 463 0.15 -1.60 15.19
N GLU A 464 0.12 -0.60 16.08
CA GLU A 464 -0.14 -0.79 17.52
C GLU A 464 -1.50 -1.45 17.77
N GLN A 465 -2.53 -1.07 17.01
CA GLN A 465 -3.85 -1.69 17.10
C GLN A 465 -3.86 -3.14 16.58
N LEU A 466 -3.14 -3.41 15.48
CA LEU A 466 -3.05 -4.74 14.87
C LEU A 466 -2.16 -5.69 15.68
N ASN A 467 -1.25 -5.17 16.51
CA ASN A 467 -0.37 -5.98 17.34
C ASN A 467 -1.12 -6.75 18.46
N ILE A 468 -2.37 -6.38 18.76
CA ILE A 468 -3.21 -7.11 19.70
C ILE A 468 -3.97 -8.21 18.94
N PRO A 469 -3.77 -9.50 19.25
CA PRO A 469 -4.44 -10.61 18.57
C PRO A 469 -5.95 -10.51 18.62
N ARG A 470 -6.65 -10.99 17.58
CA ARG A 470 -8.11 -11.17 17.59
C ARG A 470 -8.46 -12.64 17.45
N ILE A 471 -8.98 -13.23 18.51
CA ILE A 471 -9.04 -14.69 18.62
C ILE A 471 -10.50 -15.16 18.76
N THR A 472 -10.85 -16.24 18.06
CA THR A 472 -12.06 -17.01 18.33
C THR A 472 -11.75 -18.05 19.39
N ILE A 473 -12.27 -17.89 20.60
CA ILE A 473 -11.95 -18.73 21.75
C ILE A 473 -12.87 -19.95 21.81
N ASP A 474 -12.34 -21.17 21.89
CA ASP A 474 -13.13 -22.37 22.14
C ASP A 474 -13.07 -22.77 23.63
N LEU A 475 -14.19 -22.62 24.33
CA LEU A 475 -14.30 -22.89 25.77
C LEU A 475 -14.28 -24.38 26.13
N SER A 476 -14.34 -25.28 25.15
CA SER A 476 -14.31 -26.73 25.35
C SER A 476 -12.89 -27.32 25.38
N GLN A 477 -11.88 -26.51 25.06
CA GLN A 477 -10.49 -26.95 24.96
C GLN A 477 -9.81 -27.04 26.33
N THR A 478 -8.74 -27.85 26.40
CA THR A 478 -7.89 -28.05 27.59
C THR A 478 -6.42 -28.08 27.18
N GLY A 479 -5.51 -27.74 28.09
CA GLY A 479 -4.06 -27.74 27.78
C GLY A 479 -3.68 -26.58 26.86
N GLU A 480 -2.75 -26.81 25.94
CA GLU A 480 -2.41 -25.84 24.88
C GLU A 480 -3.14 -26.17 23.58
N TYR A 481 -3.65 -25.16 22.89
CA TYR A 481 -4.29 -25.34 21.59
C TYR A 481 -4.11 -24.11 20.69
N ILE A 482 -4.28 -24.31 19.37
CA ILE A 482 -4.25 -23.22 18.38
C ILE A 482 -5.70 -22.89 17.99
N PRO A 483 -6.19 -21.68 18.26
CA PRO A 483 -7.53 -21.25 17.86
C PRO A 483 -7.71 -21.27 16.34
N THR A 484 -8.92 -21.59 15.87
CA THR A 484 -9.22 -21.63 14.43
C THR A 484 -8.96 -20.27 13.77
N GLY A 485 -8.16 -20.28 12.70
CA GLY A 485 -7.81 -19.08 11.92
C GLY A 485 -6.73 -18.21 12.54
N ASN A 486 -6.00 -18.71 13.54
CA ASN A 486 -4.89 -18.03 14.18
C ASN A 486 -3.70 -19.00 14.33
N ILE A 487 -2.47 -18.49 14.50
CA ILE A 487 -1.24 -19.28 14.67
C ILE A 487 -0.69 -19.25 16.10
N LEU A 488 -1.29 -18.46 16.98
CA LEU A 488 -0.87 -18.35 18.37
C LEU A 488 -1.45 -19.49 19.20
N LYS A 489 -0.62 -20.08 20.07
CA LYS A 489 -1.06 -21.08 21.02
C LYS A 489 -1.67 -20.40 22.25
N LEU A 490 -2.90 -20.77 22.61
CA LEU A 490 -3.50 -20.41 23.89
C LEU A 490 -3.21 -21.49 24.93
N LYS A 491 -2.97 -21.07 26.17
CA LYS A 491 -2.83 -21.94 27.32
C LYS A 491 -4.12 -21.96 28.11
N VAL A 492 -4.56 -23.14 28.55
CA VAL A 492 -5.75 -23.32 29.39
C VAL A 492 -5.36 -23.87 30.75
N ASP A 493 -5.50 -23.05 31.79
CA ASP A 493 -5.29 -23.42 33.18
C ASP A 493 -6.58 -23.95 33.81
N LYS A 494 -6.58 -25.23 34.17
CA LYS A 494 -7.68 -25.90 34.88
C LYS A 494 -7.46 -25.82 36.39
N SER A 495 -8.48 -25.42 37.13
CA SER A 495 -8.47 -25.50 38.60
C SER A 495 -9.87 -25.70 39.17
N GLY A 496 -9.95 -26.40 40.31
CA GLY A 496 -11.21 -26.54 41.06
C GLY A 496 -11.55 -25.25 41.80
N VAL A 497 -12.84 -24.95 41.93
CA VAL A 497 -13.35 -23.94 42.86
C VAL A 497 -13.55 -24.64 44.22
N SER A 498 -12.73 -24.28 45.21
CA SER A 498 -12.59 -25.00 46.48
C SER A 498 -13.93 -25.37 47.12
N GLY A 499 -14.11 -26.67 47.42
CA GLY A 499 -15.27 -27.18 48.15
C GLY A 499 -16.62 -27.10 47.42
N SER A 500 -16.65 -26.84 46.11
CA SER A 500 -17.90 -26.55 45.38
C SER A 500 -18.29 -27.56 44.30
N GLY A 501 -17.37 -28.42 43.86
CA GLY A 501 -17.58 -29.29 42.69
C GLY A 501 -17.54 -28.57 41.33
N PHE A 502 -17.39 -27.24 41.33
CA PHE A 502 -17.19 -26.46 40.11
C PHE A 502 -15.72 -26.39 39.73
N TYR A 503 -15.45 -26.24 38.43
CA TYR A 503 -14.11 -26.08 37.89
C TYR A 503 -14.07 -24.86 36.99
N LYS A 504 -12.93 -24.17 36.99
CA LYS A 504 -12.65 -23.04 36.11
C LYS A 504 -11.55 -23.40 35.11
N PHE A 505 -11.73 -22.94 33.88
CA PHE A 505 -10.83 -23.13 32.75
C PHE A 505 -10.46 -21.75 32.22
N ALA A 506 -9.29 -21.28 32.64
CA ALA A 506 -8.79 -19.95 32.35
C ALA A 506 -7.89 -20.00 31.12
N GLN A 507 -8.26 -19.28 30.06
CA GLN A 507 -7.51 -19.25 28.81
C GLN A 507 -6.74 -17.93 28.67
N THR A 508 -5.44 -18.02 28.42
CA THR A 508 -4.53 -16.87 28.28
C THR A 508 -3.75 -16.94 26.97
N ALA A 509 -3.47 -15.76 26.40
CA ALA A 509 -2.60 -15.61 25.25
C ALA A 509 -1.12 -15.74 25.65
N PRO A 510 -0.24 -16.11 24.69
CA PRO A 510 1.18 -16.25 24.99
C PRO A 510 1.82 -14.89 25.29
N ARG A 511 2.89 -14.90 26.10
CA ARG A 511 3.76 -13.75 26.39
C ARG A 511 3.06 -12.55 27.05
N ASP A 512 1.96 -12.78 27.77
CA ASP A 512 1.16 -11.73 28.45
C ASP A 512 0.73 -10.58 27.51
N LEU A 513 0.64 -10.86 26.20
CA LEU A 513 0.22 -9.90 25.19
C LEU A 513 -1.27 -9.54 25.33
N GLY A 514 -2.05 -10.40 25.99
CA GLY A 514 -3.51 -10.37 25.96
C GLY A 514 -4.07 -10.56 24.54
N PHE A 515 -5.37 -10.37 24.38
CA PHE A 515 -6.08 -10.53 23.12
C PHE A 515 -7.43 -9.80 23.12
N LYS A 516 -8.02 -9.65 21.95
CA LYS A 516 -9.42 -9.23 21.76
C LYS A 516 -10.25 -10.42 21.29
N ILE A 517 -11.52 -10.46 21.67
CA ILE A 517 -12.42 -11.53 21.25
C ILE A 517 -12.93 -11.23 19.84
N LYS A 518 -12.67 -12.15 18.91
CA LYS A 518 -13.34 -12.20 17.61
C LYS A 518 -14.68 -12.93 17.72
N GLY A 519 -14.72 -13.99 18.51
CA GLY A 519 -15.91 -14.77 18.84
C GLY A 519 -15.61 -15.75 19.97
N VAL A 520 -16.66 -16.35 20.53
CA VAL A 520 -16.53 -17.43 21.52
C VAL A 520 -17.34 -18.60 21.02
N THR A 521 -16.73 -19.79 21.05
CA THR A 521 -17.33 -21.05 20.62
C THR A 521 -17.24 -22.11 21.70
N HIS A 522 -18.04 -23.15 21.56
CA HIS A 522 -17.96 -24.37 22.35
C HIS A 522 -18.12 -25.57 21.41
N LYS A 523 -17.06 -26.38 21.26
CA LYS A 523 -17.01 -27.47 20.27
C LYS A 523 -17.41 -27.00 18.86
N GLY A 524 -16.85 -25.86 18.44
CA GLY A 524 -17.16 -25.23 17.14
C GLY A 524 -18.48 -24.46 17.06
N ASN A 525 -19.40 -24.61 18.02
CA ASN A 525 -20.67 -23.88 18.01
C ASN A 525 -20.52 -22.48 18.62
N THR A 526 -20.99 -21.45 17.92
CA THR A 526 -20.90 -20.07 18.41
C THR A 526 -21.77 -19.84 19.65
N LEU A 527 -21.19 -19.21 20.67
CA LEU A 527 -21.87 -18.77 21.88
C LEU A 527 -22.30 -17.31 21.71
N ASN A 528 -23.53 -17.11 21.22
CA ASN A 528 -24.09 -15.78 20.96
C ASN A 528 -24.21 -14.95 22.24
N GLY A 529 -24.03 -13.63 22.12
CA GLY A 529 -24.21 -12.66 23.22
C GLY A 529 -22.92 -12.26 23.96
N ILE A 530 -21.81 -12.97 23.73
CA ILE A 530 -20.51 -12.61 24.31
C ILE A 530 -19.75 -11.72 23.32
N LYS A 531 -19.61 -10.43 23.64
CA LYS A 531 -18.90 -9.45 22.80
C LYS A 531 -17.98 -8.59 23.66
N SER A 532 -16.76 -8.37 23.20
CA SER A 532 -15.82 -7.44 23.84
C SER A 532 -14.82 -6.92 22.83
N ASN A 533 -14.73 -5.60 22.71
CA ASN A 533 -13.68 -4.93 21.95
C ASN A 533 -12.46 -4.56 22.82
N ASP A 534 -12.58 -4.76 24.14
CA ASP A 534 -11.54 -4.48 25.11
C ASP A 534 -10.36 -5.45 24.99
N HIS A 535 -9.19 -4.97 25.40
CA HIS A 535 -8.00 -5.79 25.56
C HIS A 535 -8.18 -6.68 26.80
N LEU A 536 -8.23 -8.00 26.57
CA LEU A 536 -8.37 -9.00 27.61
C LEU A 536 -7.04 -9.65 27.93
N ASP A 537 -6.76 -9.82 29.22
CA ASP A 537 -5.65 -10.67 29.66
C ASP A 537 -6.08 -12.15 29.70
N ARG A 538 -7.34 -12.40 30.02
CA ARG A 538 -7.86 -13.76 30.25
C ARG A 538 -9.36 -13.87 30.02
N ILE A 539 -9.78 -15.04 29.57
CA ILE A 539 -11.18 -15.49 29.59
C ILE A 539 -11.28 -16.77 30.44
N THR A 540 -12.22 -16.82 31.38
CA THR A 540 -12.41 -17.96 32.28
C THR A 540 -13.81 -18.54 32.09
N ALA A 541 -13.91 -19.84 31.82
CA ALA A 541 -15.19 -20.55 31.79
C ALA A 541 -15.36 -21.39 33.05
N TYR A 542 -16.55 -21.33 33.66
CA TYR A 542 -16.89 -22.08 34.87
C TYR A 542 -17.89 -23.19 34.55
N TYR A 543 -17.53 -24.42 34.92
CA TYR A 543 -18.31 -25.61 34.66
C TYR A 543 -18.72 -26.32 35.95
N GLU A 544 -19.85 -27.01 35.90
CA GLU A 544 -20.16 -28.10 36.82
C GLU A 544 -19.34 -29.35 36.46
N GLY A 545 -18.48 -29.78 37.37
CA GLY A 545 -17.62 -30.93 37.15
C GLY A 545 -16.38 -30.63 36.30
N GLN A 546 -15.62 -31.68 36.02
CA GLN A 546 -14.24 -31.58 35.52
C GLN A 546 -14.09 -31.54 34.00
N ASP A 547 -15.17 -31.74 33.25
CA ASP A 547 -15.16 -31.89 31.81
C ASP A 547 -15.70 -30.63 31.11
N PRO A 548 -14.83 -29.80 30.48
CA PRO A 548 -15.28 -28.62 29.76
C PRO A 548 -15.93 -28.97 28.42
N LYS A 549 -15.92 -30.24 27.99
CA LYS A 549 -16.55 -30.68 26.74
C LYS A 549 -18.07 -30.73 26.84
N ASN A 550 -18.66 -30.69 28.04
CA ASN A 550 -20.10 -30.68 28.19
C ASN A 550 -20.64 -29.24 28.25
N LYS A 551 -21.22 -28.75 27.14
CA LYS A 551 -21.84 -27.41 27.07
C LYS A 551 -22.94 -27.24 28.12
N GLU A 552 -23.63 -28.32 28.48
CA GLU A 552 -24.71 -28.29 29.47
C GLU A 552 -24.24 -27.94 30.88
N ASN A 553 -22.96 -28.15 31.14
CA ASN A 553 -22.34 -27.88 32.43
C ASN A 553 -21.71 -26.48 32.47
N LEU A 554 -21.67 -25.74 31.36
CA LEU A 554 -21.13 -24.39 31.32
C LEU A 554 -22.11 -23.41 32.00
N LEU A 555 -21.69 -22.80 33.11
CA LEU A 555 -22.54 -21.97 33.96
C LEU A 555 -22.30 -20.48 33.76
N MET A 556 -21.03 -20.08 33.70
CA MET A 556 -20.63 -18.67 33.71
C MET A 556 -19.34 -18.47 32.91
N ILE A 557 -19.18 -17.29 32.32
CA ILE A 557 -17.96 -16.88 31.61
C ILE A 557 -17.50 -15.54 32.20
N GLU A 558 -16.23 -15.45 32.56
CA GLU A 558 -15.57 -14.25 33.06
C GLU A 558 -14.61 -13.71 32.00
N LEU A 559 -14.69 -12.42 31.71
CA LEU A 559 -13.69 -11.68 30.95
C LEU A 559 -12.87 -10.81 31.90
N LEU A 560 -11.56 -10.98 31.91
CA LEU A 560 -10.62 -10.12 32.62
C LEU A 560 -10.07 -9.06 31.65
N LYS A 561 -10.57 -7.84 31.75
CA LYS A 561 -10.17 -6.69 30.94
C LYS A 561 -9.01 -5.96 31.61
N LYS A 562 -8.04 -5.52 30.81
CA LYS A 562 -6.93 -4.69 31.26
C LYS A 562 -7.23 -3.21 30.96
N ARG A 563 -7.27 -2.37 31.99
CA ARG A 563 -7.45 -0.91 31.86
C ARG A 563 -6.36 -0.18 32.62
N GLY A 564 -5.26 0.12 31.92
CA GLY A 564 -4.07 0.69 32.54
C GLY A 564 -3.50 -0.26 33.61
N ASN A 565 -3.43 0.21 34.85
CA ASN A 565 -2.96 -0.56 36.01
C ASN A 565 -4.09 -1.27 36.77
N SER A 566 -5.34 -1.18 36.29
CA SER A 566 -6.50 -1.77 36.94
C SER A 566 -7.09 -2.92 36.12
N ASN A 567 -7.59 -3.92 36.85
CA ASN A 567 -8.33 -5.05 36.28
C ASN A 567 -9.82 -4.78 36.39
N MET A 568 -10.55 -5.02 35.31
CA MET A 568 -12.01 -4.96 35.32
C MET A 568 -12.58 -6.32 34.92
N TYR A 569 -13.58 -6.77 35.66
CA TYR A 569 -14.22 -8.06 35.44
C TYR A 569 -15.58 -7.86 34.77
N VAL A 570 -15.89 -8.70 33.79
CA VAL A 570 -17.24 -8.78 33.22
C VAL A 570 -17.67 -10.23 33.19
N TYR A 571 -18.83 -10.51 33.76
CA TYR A 571 -19.37 -11.85 33.85
C TYR A 571 -20.55 -12.00 32.90
N TYR A 572 -20.64 -13.16 32.25
CA TYR A 572 -21.75 -13.56 31.39
C TYR A 572 -22.39 -14.83 31.96
N CYS A 573 -23.71 -14.88 31.92
CA CYS A 573 -24.50 -16.07 32.21
C CYS A 573 -25.55 -16.30 31.10
N ARG A 574 -26.33 -17.37 31.21
CA ARG A 574 -27.47 -17.66 30.35
C ARG A 574 -28.69 -17.98 31.23
N GLU A 575 -29.87 -17.65 30.76
CA GLU A 575 -31.12 -17.86 31.52
C GLU A 575 -31.56 -19.34 31.51
N ASP A 576 -31.30 -20.01 30.39
CA ASP A 576 -31.45 -21.45 30.20
C ASP A 576 -30.37 -22.00 29.27
N LYS A 577 -30.39 -23.31 29.02
CA LYS A 577 -29.38 -24.03 28.23
C LYS A 577 -29.34 -23.63 26.76
N GLU A 578 -30.46 -23.14 26.21
CA GLU A 578 -30.63 -22.76 24.81
C GLU A 578 -30.49 -21.24 24.58
N SER A 579 -30.69 -20.44 25.61
CA SER A 579 -30.64 -18.97 25.55
C SER A 579 -29.25 -18.44 25.23
N GLY A 580 -29.22 -17.25 24.63
CA GLY A 580 -27.99 -16.49 24.43
C GLY A 580 -27.36 -16.06 25.75
N TRP A 581 -26.07 -15.75 25.70
CA TRP A 581 -25.32 -15.23 26.85
C TRP A 581 -25.65 -13.76 27.09
N ILE A 582 -25.90 -13.42 28.35
CA ILE A 582 -26.18 -12.05 28.81
C ILE A 582 -25.16 -11.63 29.86
N VAL A 583 -24.85 -10.33 29.90
CA VAL A 583 -23.96 -9.76 30.92
C VAL A 583 -24.66 -9.78 32.28
N ILE A 584 -23.96 -10.18 33.34
CA ILE A 584 -24.43 -10.05 34.72
C ILE A 584 -24.28 -8.57 35.12
N PRO A 585 -25.38 -7.83 35.29
CA PRO A 585 -25.31 -6.39 35.52
C PRO A 585 -24.66 -6.08 36.88
N ARG A 586 -23.94 -4.95 36.94
CA ARG A 586 -23.31 -4.39 38.17
C ARG A 586 -22.22 -5.26 38.82
N GLN A 587 -21.78 -6.34 38.16
CA GLN A 587 -20.69 -7.17 38.66
C GLN A 587 -19.36 -6.79 38.00
N THR A 588 -18.72 -5.73 38.50
CA THR A 588 -17.41 -5.26 38.01
C THR A 588 -16.24 -5.74 38.86
N GLU A 589 -16.52 -6.15 40.10
CA GLU A 589 -15.54 -6.70 41.03
C GLU A 589 -15.31 -8.19 40.79
N LYS A 590 -14.08 -8.63 41.10
CA LYS A 590 -13.69 -10.02 41.01
C LYS A 590 -14.56 -10.88 41.93
N LEU A 591 -15.23 -11.87 41.37
CA LEU A 591 -15.85 -12.94 42.13
C LEU A 591 -14.80 -13.99 42.48
N ASP A 592 -14.46 -14.12 43.76
CA ASP A 592 -13.68 -15.23 44.29
C ASP A 592 -14.30 -15.80 45.58
N GLY A 593 -13.70 -16.87 46.12
CA GLY A 593 -14.12 -17.53 47.35
C GLY A 593 -15.62 -17.86 47.44
N ILE A 594 -16.24 -17.40 48.52
CA ILE A 594 -17.65 -17.62 48.84
C ILE A 594 -18.59 -16.91 47.85
N PRO A 595 -18.39 -15.63 47.49
CA PRO A 595 -19.19 -14.96 46.46
C PRO A 595 -19.26 -15.72 45.13
N LEU A 596 -18.11 -16.17 44.61
CA LEU A 596 -18.06 -16.95 43.38
C LEU A 596 -18.83 -18.25 43.51
N THR A 597 -18.59 -19.00 44.58
CA THR A 597 -19.25 -20.30 44.82
C THR A 597 -20.76 -20.14 44.92
N SER A 598 -21.22 -19.12 45.64
CA SER A 598 -22.64 -18.81 45.80
C SER A 598 -23.29 -18.47 44.46
N LYS A 599 -22.60 -17.67 43.63
CA LYS A 599 -23.10 -17.31 42.31
C LYS A 599 -23.21 -18.50 41.36
N LEU A 600 -22.22 -19.40 41.38
CA LEU A 600 -22.24 -20.62 40.56
C LEU A 600 -23.36 -21.58 40.99
N LYS A 601 -23.62 -21.73 42.29
CA LYS A 601 -24.76 -22.51 42.81
C LYS A 601 -26.10 -21.91 42.36
N GLU A 602 -26.27 -20.60 42.52
CA GLU A 602 -27.46 -19.88 42.07
C GLU A 602 -27.74 -20.11 40.58
N LEU A 603 -26.71 -19.98 39.73
CA LEU A 603 -26.84 -20.20 38.28
C LEU A 603 -27.20 -21.65 37.95
N LYS A 604 -26.56 -22.62 38.61
CA LYS A 604 -26.88 -24.04 38.45
C LYS A 604 -28.34 -24.33 38.81
N GLU A 605 -28.78 -23.90 39.98
CA GLU A 605 -30.16 -24.11 40.46
C GLU A 605 -31.18 -23.48 39.51
N LYS A 606 -30.92 -22.27 38.98
CA LYS A 606 -31.75 -21.61 37.98
C LYS A 606 -31.88 -22.44 36.70
N LEU A 607 -30.77 -22.95 36.16
CA LEU A 607 -30.77 -23.78 34.95
C LEU A 607 -31.50 -25.11 35.16
N ASP A 608 -31.33 -25.74 36.33
CA ASP A 608 -31.99 -26.99 36.68
C ASP A 608 -33.51 -26.80 36.90
N ALA A 609 -33.92 -25.70 37.53
CA ALA A 609 -35.33 -25.38 37.75
C ALA A 609 -36.08 -25.15 36.43
N LYS A 610 -35.45 -24.45 35.48
CA LYS A 610 -36.06 -24.19 34.16
C LYS A 610 -36.22 -25.47 33.35
N LYS A 611 -35.24 -26.39 33.41
CA LYS A 611 -35.33 -27.74 32.80
C LYS A 611 -36.51 -28.57 33.34
N LYS A 612 -36.82 -28.47 34.64
CA LYS A 612 -37.97 -29.17 35.24
C LYS A 612 -39.31 -28.61 34.74
N LYS A 613 -39.41 -27.29 34.56
CA LYS A 613 -40.64 -26.64 34.05
C LYS A 613 -40.94 -27.02 32.60
N THR A 614 -39.95 -27.05 31.71
CA THR A 614 -40.14 -27.44 30.31
C THR A 614 -40.64 -28.88 30.18
N LYS A 615 -40.08 -29.82 30.96
CA LYS A 615 -40.52 -31.23 30.96
C LYS A 615 -41.94 -31.45 31.47
N GLN A 616 -42.43 -30.60 32.37
CA GLN A 616 -43.82 -30.69 32.86
C GLN A 616 -44.82 -30.09 31.86
N ALA A 617 -44.41 -29.10 31.06
CA ALA A 617 -45.27 -28.53 30.02
C ALA A 617 -45.46 -29.49 28.82
N GLU A 618 -44.43 -30.25 28.44
CA GLU A 618 -44.51 -31.22 27.34
C GLU A 618 -45.25 -32.52 27.70
N GLY A 619 -45.43 -32.80 28.99
CA GLY A 619 -46.16 -33.99 29.47
C GLY A 619 -47.68 -33.82 29.60
N GLY A 620 -48.21 -32.62 29.32
CA GLY A 620 -49.58 -32.23 29.67
C GLY A 620 -50.63 -32.27 28.54
N ASP A 621 -50.26 -32.51 27.28
CA ASP A 621 -51.21 -32.50 26.17
C ASP A 621 -51.16 -33.82 25.36
N LYS A 622 -51.92 -34.80 25.83
CA LYS A 622 -52.39 -35.96 25.05
C LYS A 622 -53.91 -35.97 25.07
N GLY A 623 -54.53 -35.03 24.37
CA GLY A 623 -55.93 -35.10 23.92
C GLY A 623 -55.97 -35.02 22.40
N GLY A 624 -56.17 -36.16 21.74
CA GLY A 624 -55.85 -36.36 20.33
C GLY A 624 -56.82 -35.77 19.31
N THR A 625 -56.44 -35.88 18.04
CA THR A 625 -57.36 -36.22 16.94
C THR A 625 -56.57 -36.85 15.79
N GLU A 626 -56.96 -38.07 15.40
CA GLU A 626 -56.59 -38.72 14.13
C GLU A 626 -57.21 -37.96 12.94
N PRO A 627 -56.70 -38.19 11.71
CA PRO A 627 -57.56 -38.96 10.81
C PRO A 627 -56.84 -40.01 9.95
N ASN A 628 -57.56 -41.13 9.75
CA ASN A 628 -57.53 -42.00 8.56
C ASN A 628 -57.36 -41.17 7.27
N GLY A 629 -56.63 -41.55 6.22
CA GLY A 629 -56.28 -42.87 5.72
C GLY A 629 -56.96 -43.07 4.37
N GLU A 630 -56.23 -43.07 3.25
CA GLU A 630 -56.59 -43.88 2.07
C GLU A 630 -55.48 -43.99 1.02
N THR A 631 -55.51 -45.15 0.38
CA THR A 631 -54.56 -45.83 -0.51
C THR A 631 -54.48 -45.28 -1.94
N GLY A 632 -53.33 -45.49 -2.60
CA GLY A 632 -53.22 -45.41 -4.07
C GLY A 632 -51.90 -45.92 -4.64
N LYS A 633 -51.93 -47.12 -5.25
CA LYS A 633 -50.88 -47.71 -6.10
C LYS A 633 -50.60 -46.86 -7.35
N GLY A 634 -49.39 -46.92 -7.88
CA GLY A 634 -49.12 -46.55 -9.28
C GLY A 634 -47.65 -46.62 -9.66
N ALA A 635 -47.32 -47.51 -10.59
CA ALA A 635 -45.98 -47.75 -11.13
C ALA A 635 -45.66 -46.82 -12.33
N GLY A 636 -44.37 -46.58 -12.55
CA GLY A 636 -43.75 -46.41 -13.87
C GLY A 636 -43.84 -45.02 -14.51
N GLY A 637 -42.70 -44.54 -15.01
CA GLY A 637 -42.69 -43.42 -15.97
C GLY A 637 -41.41 -42.60 -15.97
N VAL A 638 -40.51 -42.96 -16.88
CA VAL A 638 -39.42 -42.13 -17.42
C VAL A 638 -39.98 -40.83 -18.02
N ASP A 639 -39.37 -39.66 -17.78
CA ASP A 639 -38.85 -38.80 -18.88
C ASP A 639 -38.05 -37.57 -18.39
N LYS A 640 -37.15 -37.15 -19.28
CA LYS A 640 -36.32 -35.93 -19.27
C LYS A 640 -37.17 -34.66 -19.34
N GLY A 641 -36.60 -33.53 -18.93
CA GLY A 641 -37.08 -32.23 -19.40
C GLY A 641 -36.56 -31.03 -18.63
N ASP A 642 -35.71 -30.25 -19.29
CA ASP A 642 -35.25 -28.91 -18.92
C ASP A 642 -36.38 -27.94 -18.58
N ASN A 643 -36.19 -27.02 -17.62
CA ASN A 643 -36.16 -25.58 -17.92
C ASN A 643 -35.94 -24.67 -16.69
N LYS A 644 -34.99 -23.75 -16.90
CA LYS A 644 -35.00 -22.31 -16.61
C LYS A 644 -35.65 -21.82 -15.31
N GLY A 645 -34.76 -21.31 -14.46
CA GLY A 645 -35.07 -20.30 -13.46
C GLY A 645 -35.62 -19.03 -14.11
N GLN A 646 -36.69 -18.52 -13.50
CA GLN A 646 -37.27 -17.24 -13.78
C GLN A 646 -37.13 -16.38 -12.53
N GLU A 647 -36.38 -15.29 -12.67
CA GLU A 647 -36.18 -14.25 -11.68
C GLU A 647 -37.54 -13.61 -11.32
N SER A 648 -37.81 -13.52 -10.03
CA SER A 648 -38.94 -12.79 -9.47
C SER A 648 -38.41 -11.58 -8.72
N ALA A 649 -38.60 -10.41 -9.34
CA ALA A 649 -38.50 -9.11 -8.69
C ALA A 649 -39.58 -8.95 -7.61
N GLY A 650 -39.17 -8.51 -6.42
CA GLY A 650 -40.04 -7.88 -5.42
C GLY A 650 -39.22 -6.75 -4.79
N GLY A 651 -39.61 -5.47 -4.81
CA GLY A 651 -40.97 -4.96 -4.64
C GLY A 651 -41.18 -4.74 -3.14
N GLY A 652 -41.02 -3.49 -2.70
CA GLY A 652 -40.71 -3.14 -1.32
C GLY A 652 -41.84 -3.26 -0.29
N SER A 653 -41.47 -3.00 0.96
CA SER A 653 -42.43 -2.69 2.02
C SER A 653 -41.79 -1.79 3.07
N ALA A 654 -42.44 -0.65 3.30
CA ALA A 654 -42.21 0.28 4.39
C ALA A 654 -42.76 -0.31 5.70
N GLY A 655 -42.09 -0.04 6.82
CA GLY A 655 -42.53 -0.51 8.13
C GLY A 655 -41.81 0.22 9.27
N ASN A 656 -42.57 1.13 9.88
CA ASN A 656 -42.31 2.01 11.02
C ASN A 656 -41.65 1.42 12.29
N GLU A 657 -41.05 2.37 13.02
CA GLU A 657 -41.02 2.53 14.48
C GLU A 657 -40.31 1.49 15.38
N ALA A 658 -39.26 1.96 16.08
CA ALA A 658 -39.34 2.16 17.54
C ALA A 658 -38.11 2.92 18.07
N ARG A 659 -38.41 4.05 18.73
CA ARG A 659 -37.50 4.83 19.59
C ARG A 659 -37.20 4.08 20.90
N ASN A 660 -35.94 4.07 21.32
CA ASN A 660 -35.44 4.10 22.71
C ASN A 660 -33.91 3.93 22.64
N SER A 661 -33.07 4.57 23.43
CA SER A 661 -33.21 5.53 24.52
C SER A 661 -31.80 6.08 24.76
N ASP A 662 -31.69 7.38 24.94
CA ASP A 662 -30.46 8.09 25.28
C ASP A 662 -29.82 7.55 26.57
N TYR A 663 -28.54 7.22 26.50
CA TYR A 663 -27.66 7.12 27.67
C TYR A 663 -26.58 8.19 27.51
N VAL A 664 -26.73 9.25 28.30
CA VAL A 664 -25.80 10.38 28.41
C VAL A 664 -24.72 9.99 29.41
N ASP A 665 -23.50 9.76 28.93
CA ASP A 665 -22.32 9.66 29.78
C ASP A 665 -21.87 11.08 30.18
N ALA A 666 -21.91 11.34 31.49
CA ALA A 666 -21.38 12.56 32.09
C ALA A 666 -19.85 12.44 32.22
N GLU A 667 -19.11 13.20 31.41
CA GLU A 667 -17.66 13.40 31.60
C GLU A 667 -17.41 14.36 32.77
N ALA A 668 -16.72 13.85 33.80
CA ALA A 668 -16.17 14.64 34.88
C ALA A 668 -14.91 15.39 34.40
N GLN A 669 -14.92 16.71 34.54
CA GLN A 669 -13.73 17.57 34.39
C GLN A 669 -12.72 17.29 35.53
N PRO A 670 -11.40 17.28 35.26
CA PRO A 670 -10.41 17.37 36.31
C PRO A 670 -10.02 18.84 36.59
N ASP A 671 -10.01 19.17 37.88
CA ASP A 671 -9.59 20.45 38.45
C ASP A 671 -8.12 20.80 38.14
N ALA A 672 -7.90 22.09 37.92
CA ALA A 672 -6.60 22.70 37.74
C ALA A 672 -5.80 22.70 39.06
N ALA A 673 -4.65 22.01 39.06
CA ALA A 673 -3.68 22.11 40.14
C ALA A 673 -2.74 23.31 39.93
N THR A 674 -2.79 24.23 40.88
CA THR A 674 -1.95 25.41 41.06
C THR A 674 -0.49 25.01 41.31
N LEU A 675 0.44 25.45 40.47
CA LEU A 675 1.88 25.32 40.67
C LEU A 675 2.42 26.57 41.40
N GLN A 676 2.71 26.41 42.69
CA GLN A 676 3.67 27.26 43.41
C GLN A 676 5.08 26.75 43.11
N SER A 677 5.99 27.64 42.68
CA SER A 677 7.42 27.42 42.89
C SER A 677 8.14 28.72 43.20
N SER A 678 8.87 28.65 44.29
CA SER A 678 9.63 29.65 45.01
C SER A 678 10.75 30.33 44.22
N SER A 679 10.97 31.59 44.59
CA SER A 679 12.18 32.38 44.38
C SER A 679 13.46 31.64 44.80
N ASN A 680 14.52 31.73 44.00
CA ASN A 680 15.90 31.79 44.47
C ASN A 680 16.76 32.54 43.45
N SER A 681 17.15 33.76 43.83
CA SER A 681 18.10 34.62 43.15
C SER A 681 19.52 34.23 43.55
N GLY A 682 20.41 34.02 42.57
CA GLY A 682 21.86 34.03 42.83
C GLY A 682 22.67 33.03 42.01
N ALA A 683 22.86 33.27 40.70
CA ALA A 683 24.01 32.81 39.89
C ALA A 683 23.86 33.23 38.40
N ILE A 684 23.80 34.54 38.09
CA ILE A 684 23.61 34.99 36.69
C ILE A 684 24.91 35.46 36.01
N ALA A 685 26.03 35.65 36.72
CA ALA A 685 27.25 36.14 36.07
C ALA A 685 28.13 35.05 35.42
N GLY A 686 28.01 33.77 35.82
CA GLY A 686 28.84 32.67 35.28
C GLY A 686 28.24 31.94 34.06
N GLY A 687 26.91 31.84 34.00
CA GLY A 687 26.22 31.07 32.95
C GLY A 687 26.25 31.73 31.57
N VAL A 688 26.25 33.07 31.52
CA VAL A 688 26.26 33.82 30.26
C VAL A 688 27.62 33.73 29.56
N LEU A 689 28.73 33.82 30.31
CA LEU A 689 30.08 33.64 29.75
C LEU A 689 30.34 32.20 29.31
N GLY A 690 29.86 31.21 30.06
CA GLY A 690 29.95 29.80 29.66
C GLY A 690 29.17 29.51 28.37
N ALA A 691 27.95 30.05 28.24
CA ALA A 691 27.15 29.90 27.03
C ALA A 691 27.80 30.54 25.81
N ILE A 692 28.39 31.73 25.96
CA ILE A 692 29.11 32.42 24.85
C ILE A 692 30.35 31.62 24.44
N VAL A 693 31.12 31.09 25.38
CA VAL A 693 32.30 30.25 25.08
C VAL A 693 31.87 28.95 24.38
N CYS A 694 30.79 28.31 24.82
CA CYS A 694 30.24 27.13 24.14
C CYS A 694 29.77 27.43 22.72
N ILE A 695 29.12 28.58 22.48
CA ILE A 695 28.67 28.99 21.14
C ILE A 695 29.87 29.27 20.23
N VAL A 696 30.92 29.93 20.73
CA VAL A 696 32.15 30.20 19.96
C VAL A 696 32.89 28.91 19.64
N LEU A 697 33.03 27.99 20.61
CA LEU A 697 33.65 26.68 20.37
C LEU A 697 32.85 25.85 19.38
N LEU A 698 31.51 25.87 19.46
CA LEU A 698 30.64 25.19 18.50
C LEU A 698 30.78 25.79 17.09
N ALA A 699 30.85 27.13 16.98
CA ALA A 699 31.06 27.81 15.69
C ALA A 699 32.43 27.48 15.08
N LEU A 700 33.49 27.38 15.89
CA LEU A 700 34.82 26.96 15.44
C LEU A 700 34.86 25.49 15.04
N LEU A 701 34.16 24.61 15.75
CA LEU A 701 33.98 23.20 15.39
C LEU A 701 33.22 23.06 14.06
N ILE A 702 32.14 23.81 13.88
CA ILE A 702 31.38 23.85 12.62
C ILE A 702 32.24 24.41 11.48
N LYS A 703 33.08 25.42 11.72
CA LYS A 703 33.98 25.97 10.69
C LYS A 703 35.09 25.00 10.29
N LYS A 704 35.61 24.20 11.23
CA LYS A 704 36.70 23.24 10.99
C LYS A 704 36.21 21.91 10.43
N VAL A 705 35.05 21.44 10.87
CA VAL A 705 34.47 20.15 10.49
C VAL A 705 33.47 20.29 9.34
N GLY A 706 32.88 21.48 9.17
CA GLY A 706 31.91 21.80 8.12
C GLY A 706 32.37 21.46 6.70
N PRO A 707 33.62 21.78 6.27
CA PRO A 707 34.11 21.40 4.95
C PRO A 707 34.23 19.87 4.77
N SER A 708 34.69 19.14 5.79
CA SER A 708 34.81 17.67 5.74
C SER A 708 33.45 16.97 5.82
N VAL A 709 32.51 17.50 6.60
CA VAL A 709 31.13 16.99 6.67
C VAL A 709 30.35 17.35 5.42
N ARG A 710 30.58 18.52 4.82
CA ARG A 710 30.01 18.91 3.53
C ARG A 710 30.54 18.03 2.39
N ALA A 711 31.84 17.75 2.35
CA ALA A 711 32.41 16.76 1.42
C ALA A 711 31.86 15.34 1.67
N HIS A 712 31.59 14.97 2.93
CA HIS A 712 30.98 13.69 3.28
C HIS A 712 29.47 13.59 2.93
N PHE A 713 28.75 14.71 2.93
CA PHE A 713 27.34 14.77 2.49
C PHE A 713 27.20 14.91 0.97
N GLU A 714 28.09 15.65 0.30
CA GLU A 714 28.15 15.78 -1.16
C GLU A 714 28.53 14.46 -1.85
N THR A 715 29.25 13.55 -1.17
CA THR A 715 29.55 12.19 -1.66
C THR A 715 28.44 11.17 -1.43
N ARG A 716 27.50 11.43 -0.50
CA ARG A 716 26.37 10.51 -0.22
C ARG A 716 25.07 10.88 -0.93
N ASN A 717 24.94 12.12 -1.37
CA ASN A 717 23.83 12.57 -2.22
C ASN A 717 24.42 13.39 -3.37
N PRO A 718 24.83 12.77 -4.48
CA PRO A 718 25.10 13.55 -5.69
C PRO A 718 23.82 14.34 -6.04
N PRO A 719 23.92 15.63 -6.40
CA PRO A 719 22.78 16.37 -6.90
C PRO A 719 22.19 15.61 -8.10
N LEU A 720 20.92 15.23 -7.96
CA LEU A 720 20.12 14.52 -8.95
C LEU A 720 19.88 15.36 -10.20
#